data_AF-A0A0P5XEE6-F1
#
_entry.id   AF-A0A0P5XEE6-F1
#
_cell.length_a   1.000
_cell.length_b   1.000
_cell.length_c   1.000
_cell.angle_alpha   90.00
_cell.angle_beta   90.00
_cell.angle_gamma   90.00
#
_symmetry.space_group_name_H-M   'P 1'
#
loop_
_entity.id
_entity.type
_entity.pdbx_description
1 polymer ?
#
loop_
_entity_poly.entity_id
_entity_poly.type
_entity_poly.pdbx_seq_one_letter_code
_entity_poly.pdbx_strand_id
1 'polypeptide(L)'
;MNIAYCDVRLVLFYGFLLNGGFVVYGQYSHAIHHADPSGTSVLVGSLATEMDKLKSAYEKCMEELLQQAGAIQRLQDLVEIQAGTISHLQGTVNQQQRRIEKMELTLQHATPTNSFVEKPTSVAQGSVPERADISLDHDAAGGDSILRSCGEIRSSRQSPQSGSYWIDPDGHGGDGPVQVFCNMSNGATLISHDTENVVEVKSCSTPGCFKRTVNYRNATMKQLIALTRISATCQQQFVYDSCTEESLTRKRTYGPSSVATSWWRNRDGALRYDWPVKSINQSEGNFITNRQDLPVTEADFGPEYGVSGLCSSRFHIGKLICLGRSQDHHASSSKGSHGGEHVTSHRAGSKGEPMTSTRTRNREKYRTPQTGPVSGDYVRQPSSGCVFDLQSSSPQYPPHLIDEDNNIIQPVLQGKSRIIWLNVDEQVTVGCLGIRHDKPSATNVLQATGMQVNRASCTANSTLRFDQIELPYSQLGCANQNKEILKEDGVCANGQGVQIRIGWNFGSDFIPLYDTCHDKITTTNYFSTHTIIGRSVDADDKSNTRPSFRQAGYYPGVDVNAAFGQAQQNRTIARVVGSEVLAAKYLNQRKNFFLARGHLAPDGDFIDAGSQDATYYYLNMAPQWQSFNGGNWNVLETTVRQIAITRDLDLTVYTGTFGIMTLTDAKGKQQPLYLTFDKNNNGVIPVPKYYWKLIHDPASGTATAVLGINNPHLDRIVPADILCPDVCNQIPWINWKLTDISKGYMFCCTAEELRKAIPFAPDVVAPLFL
;
A
#
# COMPACT_ATOMS: atom_id res chain seq x y z
N MET A 1 9.32 -12.66 -46.16
CA MET A 1 8.07 -12.87 -46.91
C MET A 1 7.55 -11.59 -47.56
N ASN A 2 7.24 -10.51 -46.83
CA ASN A 2 6.61 -9.32 -47.42
C ASN A 2 7.43 -8.62 -48.52
N ILE A 3 8.77 -8.55 -48.41
CA ILE A 3 9.64 -7.94 -49.43
C ILE A 3 9.45 -8.60 -50.81
N ALA A 4 9.45 -9.93 -50.86
CA ALA A 4 9.22 -10.70 -52.10
C ALA A 4 7.81 -10.48 -52.69
N TYR A 5 6.84 -10.05 -51.88
CA TYR A 5 5.45 -9.81 -52.34
C TYR A 5 5.26 -8.46 -53.03
N CYS A 6 6.01 -7.42 -52.65
CA CYS A 6 6.00 -6.14 -53.38
C CYS A 6 6.96 -6.16 -54.59
N ASP A 7 8.01 -6.99 -54.59
CA ASP A 7 8.92 -7.17 -55.75
C ASP A 7 8.17 -7.72 -56.99
N VAL A 8 7.34 -8.76 -56.81
CA VAL A 8 6.48 -9.32 -57.88
C VAL A 8 5.52 -8.28 -58.47
N ARG A 9 5.04 -7.32 -57.67
CA ARG A 9 4.18 -6.23 -58.16
C ARG A 9 4.99 -5.13 -58.88
N LEU A 10 6.23 -4.89 -58.47
CA LEU A 10 7.15 -3.98 -59.15
C LEU A 10 7.49 -4.49 -60.55
N VAL A 11 7.76 -5.79 -60.69
CA VAL A 11 8.01 -6.47 -61.98
C VAL A 11 6.80 -6.38 -62.90
N LEU A 12 5.57 -6.53 -62.39
CA LEU A 12 4.35 -6.35 -63.19
C LEU A 12 4.17 -4.89 -63.66
N PHE A 13 4.47 -3.91 -62.81
CA PHE A 13 4.35 -2.48 -63.15
C PHE A 13 5.40 -2.04 -64.19
N TYR A 14 6.67 -2.43 -63.99
CA TYR A 14 7.74 -2.18 -64.97
C TYR A 14 7.56 -2.99 -66.26
N GLY A 15 7.06 -4.22 -66.19
CA GLY A 15 6.71 -5.01 -67.37
C GLY A 15 5.63 -4.35 -68.23
N PHE A 16 4.72 -3.58 -67.64
CA PHE A 16 3.70 -2.81 -68.36
C PHE A 16 4.28 -1.54 -69.01
N LEU A 17 5.22 -0.87 -68.33
CA LEU A 17 5.91 0.31 -68.85
C LEU A 17 6.92 -0.01 -69.97
N LEU A 18 7.68 -1.10 -69.82
CA LEU A 18 8.71 -1.52 -70.78
C LEU A 18 8.14 -2.14 -72.06
N ASN A 19 6.93 -2.71 -72.04
CA ASN A 19 6.23 -3.22 -73.22
C ASN A 19 5.47 -2.12 -74.02
N GLY A 20 5.83 -0.84 -73.86
CA GLY A 20 5.43 0.21 -74.80
C GLY A 20 4.03 0.81 -74.61
N GLY A 21 3.42 0.69 -73.42
CA GLY A 21 2.06 1.18 -73.12
C GLY A 21 1.79 2.67 -73.38
N PHE A 22 2.84 3.50 -73.54
CA PHE A 22 2.74 4.92 -73.90
C PHE A 22 2.97 5.24 -75.39
N VAL A 23 3.46 4.30 -76.20
CA VAL A 23 3.84 4.57 -77.60
C VAL A 23 2.64 4.51 -78.56
N VAL A 24 1.57 3.78 -78.21
CA VAL A 24 0.40 3.58 -79.08
C VAL A 24 -0.54 4.79 -79.13
N TYR A 25 -0.51 5.68 -78.12
CA TYR A 25 -1.40 6.85 -78.07
C TYR A 25 -0.92 8.07 -78.90
N GLY A 26 0.34 8.06 -79.39
CA GLY A 26 0.91 9.20 -80.14
C GLY A 26 0.60 9.23 -81.64
N GLN A 27 0.14 8.14 -82.25
CA GLN A 27 0.04 8.01 -83.72
C GLN A 27 -1.38 7.77 -84.27
N TYR A 28 -2.40 7.59 -83.42
CA TYR A 28 -3.80 7.39 -83.87
C TYR A 28 -4.68 8.66 -83.82
N SER A 29 -4.09 9.85 -83.71
CA SER A 29 -4.83 11.12 -83.68
C SER A 29 -5.33 11.62 -85.06
N HIS A 30 -4.99 10.95 -86.17
CA HIS A 30 -5.27 11.46 -87.53
C HIS A 30 -6.08 10.55 -88.45
N ALA A 31 -6.55 9.40 -87.99
CA ALA A 31 -7.47 8.55 -88.74
C ALA A 31 -8.47 7.86 -87.81
N ILE A 32 -9.69 8.40 -87.75
CA ILE A 32 -11.01 7.74 -87.72
C ILE A 32 -12.05 8.87 -87.54
N HIS A 33 -12.46 9.46 -88.66
CA HIS A 33 -13.83 9.95 -88.76
C HIS A 33 -14.71 8.74 -89.15
N HIS A 34 -15.87 8.60 -88.51
CA HIS A 34 -16.88 7.53 -88.70
C HIS A 34 -16.57 6.15 -88.10
N ALA A 35 -16.90 5.95 -86.80
CA ALA A 35 -17.72 4.82 -86.30
C ALA A 35 -18.07 5.00 -84.81
N ASP A 36 -19.31 4.67 -84.44
CA ASP A 36 -19.91 4.41 -83.10
C ASP A 36 -19.26 5.00 -81.81
N PRO A 37 -19.94 5.93 -81.09
CA PRO A 37 -19.44 6.51 -79.84
C PRO A 37 -19.74 5.70 -78.55
N SER A 38 -20.36 4.51 -78.62
CA SER A 38 -20.91 3.83 -77.43
C SER A 38 -19.97 2.81 -76.73
N GLY A 39 -18.99 2.23 -77.44
CA GLY A 39 -18.15 1.14 -76.90
C GLY A 39 -16.81 1.56 -76.27
N THR A 40 -16.22 2.67 -76.69
CA THR A 40 -14.82 3.03 -76.36
C THR A 40 -14.66 3.77 -75.03
N SER A 41 -15.68 4.50 -74.55
CA SER A 41 -15.54 5.25 -73.27
C SER A 41 -15.53 4.35 -72.03
N VAL A 42 -16.25 3.22 -72.07
CA VAL A 42 -16.38 2.27 -70.95
C VAL A 42 -15.05 1.56 -70.66
N LEU A 43 -14.32 1.16 -71.70
CA LEU A 43 -13.01 0.50 -71.58
C LEU A 43 -11.94 1.44 -70.99
N VAL A 44 -11.91 2.71 -71.41
CA VAL A 44 -10.96 3.71 -70.90
C VAL A 44 -11.23 4.04 -69.43
N GLY A 45 -12.50 4.19 -69.04
CA GLY A 45 -12.87 4.41 -67.63
C GLY A 45 -12.52 3.22 -66.72
N SER A 46 -12.70 1.99 -67.19
CA SER A 46 -12.35 0.78 -66.45
C SER A 46 -10.84 0.66 -66.20
N LEU A 47 -10.01 0.95 -67.22
CA LEU A 47 -8.55 0.89 -67.13
C LEU A 47 -7.97 1.97 -66.20
N ALA A 48 -8.49 3.20 -66.27
CA ALA A 48 -8.09 4.27 -65.35
C ALA A 48 -8.40 3.90 -63.88
N THR A 49 -9.59 3.33 -63.63
CA THR A 49 -10.02 2.93 -62.28
C THR A 49 -9.16 1.79 -61.71
N GLU A 50 -8.69 0.85 -62.53
CA GLU A 50 -7.72 -0.18 -62.08
C GLU A 50 -6.31 0.40 -61.85
N MET A 51 -5.86 1.35 -62.68
CA MET A 51 -4.59 2.06 -62.45
C MET A 51 -4.57 2.82 -61.12
N ASP A 52 -5.66 3.52 -60.75
CA ASP A 52 -5.74 4.23 -59.47
C ASP A 52 -5.76 3.27 -58.27
N LYS A 53 -6.40 2.10 -58.37
CA LYS A 53 -6.32 1.05 -57.33
C LYS A 53 -4.89 0.51 -57.20
N LEU A 54 -4.20 0.26 -58.31
CA LEU A 54 -2.81 -0.19 -58.33
C LEU A 54 -1.87 0.86 -57.71
N LYS A 55 -2.07 2.14 -58.03
CA LYS A 55 -1.31 3.26 -57.47
C LYS A 55 -1.54 3.39 -55.95
N SER A 56 -2.79 3.37 -55.49
CA SER A 56 -3.12 3.42 -54.07
C SER A 56 -2.57 2.21 -53.30
N ALA A 57 -2.60 1.01 -53.88
CA ALA A 57 -1.99 -0.18 -53.31
C ALA A 57 -0.45 -0.10 -53.25
N TYR A 58 0.18 0.56 -54.22
CA TYR A 58 1.63 0.81 -54.25
C TYR A 58 2.04 1.83 -53.18
N GLU A 59 1.36 2.98 -53.10
CA GLU A 59 1.58 4.01 -52.09
C GLU A 59 1.46 3.41 -50.67
N LYS A 60 0.48 2.53 -50.44
CA LYS A 60 0.33 1.82 -49.18
C LYS A 60 1.44 0.80 -48.88
N CYS A 61 1.95 0.04 -49.86
CA CYS A 61 3.12 -0.83 -49.62
C CYS A 61 4.37 0.02 -49.30
N MET A 62 4.55 1.16 -49.97
CA MET A 62 5.67 2.07 -49.68
C MET A 62 5.59 2.68 -48.27
N GLU A 63 4.40 3.03 -47.79
CA GLU A 63 4.20 3.52 -46.43
C GLU A 63 4.48 2.42 -45.38
N GLU A 64 4.04 1.18 -45.62
CA GLU A 64 4.34 0.02 -44.77
C GLU A 64 5.85 -0.34 -44.77
N LEU A 65 6.54 -0.20 -45.91
CA LEU A 65 7.99 -0.38 -46.02
C LEU A 65 8.77 0.71 -45.27
N LEU A 66 8.35 1.97 -45.35
CA LEU A 66 8.96 3.08 -44.60
C LEU A 66 8.75 2.90 -43.08
N GLN A 67 7.59 2.43 -42.65
CA GLN A 67 7.36 2.08 -41.24
C GLN A 67 8.25 0.94 -40.76
N GLN A 68 8.45 -0.10 -41.59
CA GLN A 68 9.36 -1.22 -41.28
C GLN A 68 10.83 -0.77 -41.23
N ALA A 69 11.29 0.06 -42.18
CA ALA A 69 12.64 0.63 -42.15
C ALA A 69 12.88 1.47 -40.88
N GLY A 70 11.92 2.31 -40.50
CA GLY A 70 12.00 3.07 -39.24
C GLY A 70 11.95 2.20 -37.98
N ALA A 71 11.31 1.02 -38.03
CA ALA A 71 11.34 0.06 -36.94
C ALA A 71 12.70 -0.68 -36.85
N ILE A 72 13.31 -1.01 -37.98
CA ILE A 72 14.65 -1.62 -38.05
C ILE A 72 15.70 -0.64 -37.51
N GLN A 73 15.66 0.63 -37.90
CA GLN A 73 16.59 1.64 -37.38
C GLN A 73 16.49 1.74 -35.84
N ARG A 74 15.27 1.86 -35.29
CA ARG A 74 15.06 1.89 -33.83
C ARG A 74 15.59 0.63 -33.12
N LEU A 75 15.54 -0.53 -33.76
CA LEU A 75 16.11 -1.77 -33.21
C LEU A 75 17.65 -1.76 -33.29
N GLN A 76 18.25 -1.19 -34.33
CA GLN A 76 19.70 -1.02 -34.43
C GLN A 76 20.21 -0.04 -33.36
N ASP A 77 19.55 1.11 -33.19
CA ASP A 77 19.87 2.09 -32.14
C ASP A 77 19.81 1.46 -30.73
N LEU A 78 18.80 0.62 -30.47
CA LEU A 78 18.66 -0.14 -29.21
C LEU A 78 19.78 -1.17 -29.00
N VAL A 79 20.24 -1.84 -30.07
CA VAL A 79 21.35 -2.80 -30.00
C VAL A 79 22.68 -2.10 -29.71
N GLU A 80 22.93 -0.92 -30.28
CA GLU A 80 24.13 -0.13 -29.97
C GLU A 80 24.13 0.37 -28.51
N ILE A 81 22.98 0.84 -28.00
CA ILE A 81 22.82 1.21 -26.58
C ILE A 81 23.10 0.02 -25.64
N GLN A 82 22.57 -1.16 -25.97
CA GLN A 82 22.81 -2.38 -25.20
C GLN A 82 24.29 -2.81 -25.26
N ALA A 83 24.96 -2.72 -26.41
CA ALA A 83 26.38 -3.01 -26.54
C ALA A 83 27.25 -2.06 -25.68
N GLY A 84 26.91 -0.77 -25.64
CA GLY A 84 27.54 0.21 -24.76
C GLY A 84 27.37 -0.13 -23.27
N THR A 85 26.15 -0.55 -22.87
CA THR A 85 25.86 -0.97 -21.50
C THR A 85 26.65 -2.22 -21.11
N ILE A 86 26.74 -3.22 -21.99
CA ILE A 86 27.51 -4.45 -21.75
C ILE A 86 29.00 -4.13 -21.57
N SER A 87 29.57 -3.27 -22.41
CA SER A 87 30.97 -2.84 -22.32
C SER A 87 31.26 -2.13 -20.98
N HIS A 88 30.36 -1.25 -20.53
CA HIS A 88 30.48 -0.60 -19.22
C HIS A 88 30.43 -1.60 -18.06
N LEU A 89 29.47 -2.53 -18.07
CA LEU A 89 29.34 -3.59 -17.05
C LEU A 89 30.57 -4.50 -16.99
N GLN A 90 31.15 -4.87 -18.13
CA GLN A 90 32.41 -5.63 -18.19
C GLN A 90 33.58 -4.85 -17.55
N GLY A 91 33.65 -3.53 -17.76
CA GLY A 91 34.61 -2.66 -17.08
C GLY A 91 34.46 -2.70 -15.56
N THR A 92 33.23 -2.60 -15.04
CA THR A 92 32.94 -2.66 -13.61
C THR A 92 33.22 -4.03 -13.01
N VAL A 93 32.89 -5.13 -13.69
CA VAL A 93 33.24 -6.51 -13.24
C VAL A 93 34.75 -6.68 -13.13
N ASN A 94 35.52 -6.24 -14.13
CA ASN A 94 36.99 -6.29 -14.09
C ASN A 94 37.58 -5.41 -12.98
N GLN A 95 36.89 -4.34 -12.57
CA GLN A 95 37.29 -3.53 -11.41
C GLN A 95 36.95 -4.21 -10.07
N GLN A 96 35.78 -4.87 -9.97
CA GLN A 96 35.37 -5.65 -8.80
C GLN A 96 36.34 -6.81 -8.55
N GLN A 97 36.70 -7.58 -9.58
CA GLN A 97 37.60 -8.73 -9.46
C GLN A 97 38.95 -8.35 -8.82
N ARG A 98 39.56 -7.26 -9.27
CA ARG A 98 40.82 -6.71 -8.71
C ARG A 98 40.68 -6.21 -7.26
N ARG A 99 39.47 -5.91 -6.78
CA ARG A 99 39.21 -5.57 -5.37
C ARG A 99 39.05 -6.81 -4.51
N ILE A 100 38.46 -7.88 -5.05
CA ILE A 100 38.33 -9.18 -4.38
C ILE A 100 39.70 -9.81 -4.16
N GLU A 101 40.53 -9.92 -5.20
CA GLU A 101 41.92 -10.43 -5.11
C GLU A 101 42.74 -9.69 -4.04
N LYS A 102 42.53 -8.36 -3.91
CA LYS A 102 43.19 -7.53 -2.89
C LYS A 102 42.67 -7.80 -1.47
N MET A 103 41.39 -8.14 -1.29
CA MET A 103 40.83 -8.53 0.01
C MET A 103 41.27 -9.93 0.42
N GLU A 104 41.36 -10.88 -0.52
CA GLU A 104 41.86 -12.24 -0.25
C GLU A 104 43.32 -12.23 0.25
N LEU A 105 44.18 -11.42 -0.38
CA LEU A 105 45.54 -11.14 0.10
C LEU A 105 45.58 -10.52 1.51
N THR A 106 44.53 -9.80 1.90
CA THR A 106 44.43 -9.18 3.24
C THR A 106 43.95 -10.19 4.29
N LEU A 107 43.07 -11.14 3.93
CA LEU A 107 42.57 -12.18 4.84
C LEU A 107 43.63 -13.20 5.25
N GLN A 108 44.59 -13.53 4.38
CA GLN A 108 45.64 -14.51 4.67
C GLN A 108 46.59 -14.13 5.83
N HIS A 109 46.53 -12.88 6.32
CA HIS A 109 47.45 -12.34 7.32
C HIS A 109 46.83 -12.17 8.72
N ALA A 110 45.58 -12.58 8.96
CA ALA A 110 44.89 -12.40 10.24
C ALA A 110 44.71 -13.73 11.00
N THR A 111 45.53 -13.97 12.03
CA THR A 111 45.39 -15.12 12.93
C THR A 111 44.53 -14.78 14.17
N PRO A 112 43.57 -15.66 14.55
CA PRO A 112 42.81 -15.50 15.77
C PRO A 112 43.38 -16.32 16.94
N THR A 113 43.34 -15.75 18.14
CA THR A 113 43.50 -16.46 19.41
C THR A 113 42.26 -16.26 20.27
N ASN A 114 41.55 -17.33 20.60
CA ASN A 114 40.89 -17.44 21.90
C ASN A 114 40.52 -18.88 22.22
N SER A 115 40.65 -19.25 23.49
CA SER A 115 40.29 -20.56 24.01
C SER A 115 39.67 -20.39 25.40
N PHE A 116 38.37 -20.64 25.54
CA PHE A 116 37.78 -21.02 26.82
C PHE A 116 36.62 -21.98 26.59
N VAL A 117 36.51 -22.96 27.49
CA VAL A 117 35.58 -24.09 27.43
C VAL A 117 34.85 -24.11 28.76
N GLU A 118 33.53 -24.30 28.75
CA GLU A 118 32.86 -24.92 29.90
C GLU A 118 31.61 -25.72 29.46
N LYS A 119 31.20 -26.67 30.31
CA LYS A 119 30.27 -27.76 29.96
C LYS A 119 28.89 -27.60 30.62
N PRO A 120 27.84 -28.23 30.05
CA PRO A 120 26.46 -28.09 30.51
C PRO A 120 26.13 -28.99 31.72
N THR A 121 25.03 -28.66 32.41
CA THR A 121 24.38 -29.53 33.42
C THR A 121 22.91 -29.76 33.06
N SER A 122 22.34 -30.87 33.53
CA SER A 122 21.20 -31.58 32.94
C SER A 122 19.80 -31.18 33.42
N VAL A 123 18.82 -31.34 32.53
CA VAL A 123 17.36 -31.32 32.79
C VAL A 123 16.89 -32.64 33.41
N ALA A 124 15.85 -32.59 34.25
CA ALA A 124 15.05 -33.74 34.66
C ALA A 124 13.58 -33.58 34.19
N GLN A 125 12.97 -34.68 33.75
CA GLN A 125 11.64 -34.71 33.11
C GLN A 125 10.49 -34.84 34.12
N GLY A 126 9.31 -34.33 33.77
CA GLY A 126 8.05 -34.55 34.48
C GLY A 126 6.87 -34.52 33.49
N SER A 127 5.92 -35.47 33.63
CA SER A 127 4.99 -35.86 32.56
C SER A 127 3.60 -35.21 32.61
N VAL A 128 2.97 -35.18 31.43
CA VAL A 128 1.59 -34.72 31.11
C VAL A 128 0.50 -35.65 31.68
N PRO A 129 -0.71 -35.13 31.95
CA PRO A 129 -1.94 -35.77 31.47
C PRO A 129 -2.85 -34.86 30.62
N GLU A 130 -3.81 -35.49 29.93
CA GLU A 130 -4.46 -35.02 28.71
C GLU A 130 -5.88 -34.40 28.90
N ARG A 131 -6.27 -33.51 27.96
CA ARG A 131 -7.61 -33.08 27.51
C ARG A 131 -8.83 -32.99 28.46
N ALA A 132 -9.55 -31.89 28.31
CA ALA A 132 -11.00 -31.92 28.07
C ALA A 132 -11.40 -30.82 27.08
N ASP A 133 -12.11 -31.17 26.00
CA ASP A 133 -12.73 -30.22 25.07
C ASP A 133 -14.04 -29.68 25.66
N ILE A 134 -14.35 -28.39 25.45
CA ILE A 134 -15.71 -27.84 25.59
C ILE A 134 -16.02 -26.98 24.37
N SER A 135 -17.13 -27.29 23.71
CA SER A 135 -17.65 -26.61 22.52
C SER A 135 -18.31 -25.27 22.84
N LEU A 136 -18.45 -24.45 21.80
CA LEU A 136 -19.34 -23.31 21.77
C LEU A 136 -20.80 -23.75 21.97
N ASP A 137 -21.54 -23.03 22.80
CA ASP A 137 -22.98 -22.84 22.64
C ASP A 137 -23.27 -21.33 22.58
N HIS A 138 -24.00 -20.92 21.55
CA HIS A 138 -24.76 -19.67 21.55
C HIS A 138 -26.21 -20.07 21.79
N ASP A 139 -26.81 -19.59 22.87
CA ASP A 139 -28.26 -19.57 23.00
C ASP A 139 -28.73 -18.27 23.65
N ALA A 140 -29.92 -17.83 23.25
CA ALA A 140 -30.42 -16.47 23.49
C ALA A 140 -31.31 -16.37 24.74
N ALA A 141 -31.58 -15.11 25.14
CA ALA A 141 -32.62 -14.70 26.09
C ALA A 141 -32.42 -15.05 27.58
N GLY A 142 -31.39 -14.45 28.18
CA GLY A 142 -31.30 -14.20 29.62
C GLY A 142 -30.55 -12.88 29.85
N GLY A 143 -31.10 -11.96 30.65
CA GLY A 143 -30.56 -10.61 30.82
C GLY A 143 -29.32 -10.54 31.73
N ASP A 144 -28.20 -11.13 31.29
CA ASP A 144 -26.92 -11.01 31.98
C ASP A 144 -26.15 -9.81 31.40
N SER A 145 -26.02 -8.75 32.19
CA SER A 145 -25.36 -7.52 31.76
C SER A 145 -23.87 -7.77 31.49
N ILE A 146 -23.37 -7.32 30.33
CA ILE A 146 -21.93 -7.39 30.02
C ILE A 146 -21.17 -6.67 31.14
N LEU A 147 -20.24 -7.41 31.77
CA LEU A 147 -19.53 -6.96 32.96
C LEU A 147 -18.55 -5.83 32.62
N ARG A 148 -18.32 -4.93 33.56
CA ARG A 148 -17.72 -3.62 33.26
C ARG A 148 -16.20 -3.63 33.20
N SER A 149 -15.56 -4.67 33.74
CA SER A 149 -14.10 -4.81 33.75
C SER A 149 -13.67 -6.28 33.87
N CYS A 150 -12.42 -6.57 33.53
CA CYS A 150 -11.82 -7.88 33.74
C CYS A 150 -11.82 -8.32 35.21
N GLY A 151 -11.78 -7.37 36.16
CA GLY A 151 -11.89 -7.66 37.59
C GLY A 151 -13.28 -8.21 37.96
N GLU A 152 -14.35 -7.66 37.38
CA GLU A 152 -15.71 -8.17 37.59
C GLU A 152 -15.88 -9.56 36.96
N ILE A 153 -15.36 -9.79 35.75
CA ILE A 153 -15.38 -11.12 35.10
C ILE A 153 -14.62 -12.15 35.96
N ARG A 154 -13.45 -11.77 36.51
CA ARG A 154 -12.64 -12.61 37.40
C ARG A 154 -13.38 -13.00 38.68
N SER A 155 -14.19 -12.09 39.22
CA SER A 155 -14.94 -12.31 40.47
C SER A 155 -16.27 -13.04 40.27
N SER A 156 -16.87 -12.99 39.08
CA SER A 156 -18.19 -13.58 38.81
C SER A 156 -18.14 -14.99 38.20
N ARG A 157 -17.07 -15.33 37.46
CA ARG A 157 -16.93 -16.62 36.78
C ARG A 157 -16.06 -17.59 37.57
N GLN A 158 -16.36 -18.89 37.49
CA GLN A 158 -15.47 -19.92 38.01
C GLN A 158 -14.29 -20.10 37.04
N SER A 159 -13.06 -19.98 37.56
CA SER A 159 -11.80 -20.23 36.84
C SER A 159 -11.66 -19.60 35.43
N PRO A 160 -12.00 -18.32 35.22
CA PRO A 160 -11.86 -17.68 33.91
C PRO A 160 -10.39 -17.61 33.49
N GLN A 161 -10.12 -17.93 32.22
CA GLN A 161 -8.76 -17.92 31.67
C GLN A 161 -8.37 -16.53 31.15
N SER A 162 -7.09 -16.20 31.17
CA SER A 162 -6.58 -14.98 30.53
C SER A 162 -6.83 -15.03 29.02
N GLY A 163 -7.22 -13.91 28.41
CA GLY A 163 -7.62 -13.86 27.00
C GLY A 163 -8.44 -12.62 26.65
N SER A 164 -9.03 -12.59 25.47
CA SER A 164 -9.86 -11.46 25.01
C SER A 164 -11.31 -11.58 25.48
N TYR A 165 -11.84 -10.52 26.09
CA TYR A 165 -13.22 -10.45 26.58
C TYR A 165 -13.88 -9.14 26.13
N TRP A 166 -15.20 -9.15 26.03
CA TRP A 166 -16.00 -7.93 25.94
C TRP A 166 -16.31 -7.43 27.35
N ILE A 167 -16.09 -6.13 27.58
CA ILE A 167 -16.52 -5.42 28.79
C ILE A 167 -17.35 -4.20 28.42
N ASP A 168 -18.19 -3.72 29.34
CA ASP A 168 -19.01 -2.51 29.17
C ASP A 168 -18.69 -1.49 30.30
N PRO A 169 -17.59 -0.70 30.17
CA PRO A 169 -17.08 0.12 31.26
C PRO A 169 -18.03 1.24 31.69
N ASP A 170 -18.72 1.88 30.74
CA ASP A 170 -19.72 2.91 30.96
C ASP A 170 -21.09 2.32 31.36
N GLY A 171 -21.45 1.16 30.82
CA GLY A 171 -22.67 0.43 31.13
C GLY A 171 -23.82 0.75 30.16
N HIS A 172 -24.92 0.01 30.31
CA HIS A 172 -26.10 0.11 29.46
C HIS A 172 -26.56 1.56 29.19
N GLY A 173 -26.56 1.94 27.91
CA GLY A 173 -26.91 3.30 27.44
C GLY A 173 -25.70 4.20 27.14
N GLY A 174 -24.47 3.73 27.37
CA GLY A 174 -23.23 4.36 26.95
C GLY A 174 -22.85 4.09 25.48
N ASP A 175 -21.56 4.16 25.18
CA ASP A 175 -21.01 3.56 23.96
C ASP A 175 -21.15 2.01 24.05
N GLY A 176 -20.98 1.28 22.94
CA GLY A 176 -21.12 -0.19 22.96
C GLY A 176 -20.05 -0.89 23.81
N PRO A 177 -20.15 -2.22 24.02
CA PRO A 177 -19.08 -2.99 24.65
C PRO A 177 -17.74 -2.84 23.91
N VAL A 178 -16.64 -2.91 24.66
CA VAL A 178 -15.26 -2.84 24.15
C VAL A 178 -14.55 -4.18 24.36
N GLN A 179 -13.82 -4.64 23.33
CA GLN A 179 -13.01 -5.85 23.44
C GLN A 179 -11.64 -5.51 24.02
N VAL A 180 -11.26 -6.23 25.08
CA VAL A 180 -10.04 -5.98 25.87
C VAL A 180 -9.31 -7.28 26.14
N PHE A 181 -8.00 -7.22 26.40
CA PHE A 181 -7.30 -8.37 26.96
C PHE A 181 -7.42 -8.38 28.48
N CYS A 182 -7.98 -9.44 29.02
CA CYS A 182 -8.04 -9.68 30.46
C CYS A 182 -6.93 -10.62 30.90
N ASN A 183 -6.08 -10.16 31.81
CA ASN A 183 -5.22 -11.04 32.59
C ASN A 183 -6.01 -11.53 33.80
N MET A 184 -6.56 -12.75 33.73
CA MET A 184 -7.39 -13.31 34.82
C MET A 184 -6.58 -13.79 36.02
N SER A 185 -5.25 -13.87 35.91
CA SER A 185 -4.36 -14.17 37.06
C SER A 185 -4.41 -13.04 38.10
N ASN A 186 -4.66 -11.79 37.69
CA ASN A 186 -4.78 -10.63 38.60
C ASN A 186 -6.06 -9.79 38.40
N GLY A 187 -6.82 -9.98 37.32
CA GLY A 187 -8.04 -9.21 36.99
C GLY A 187 -7.74 -7.91 36.24
N ALA A 188 -6.54 -7.74 35.69
CA ALA A 188 -6.18 -6.55 34.94
C ALA A 188 -6.85 -6.52 33.56
N THR A 189 -7.35 -5.35 33.21
CA THR A 189 -7.80 -4.96 31.86
C THR A 189 -6.62 -4.30 31.16
N LEU A 190 -6.19 -4.84 30.02
CA LEU A 190 -5.10 -4.30 29.20
C LEU A 190 -5.70 -3.75 27.89
N ILE A 191 -5.48 -2.46 27.63
CA ILE A 191 -5.90 -1.77 26.41
C ILE A 191 -4.67 -1.47 25.55
N SER A 192 -4.71 -1.90 24.30
CA SER A 192 -3.65 -1.68 23.30
C SER A 192 -3.83 -0.40 22.47
N HIS A 193 -2.73 0.07 21.89
CA HIS A 193 -2.65 1.23 20.99
C HIS A 193 -1.53 1.06 19.95
N ASP A 194 -1.49 1.92 18.94
CA ASP A 194 -0.57 1.82 17.79
C ASP A 194 0.85 2.40 18.00
N THR A 195 1.31 2.43 19.25
CA THR A 195 2.63 3.00 19.62
C THR A 195 3.37 2.17 20.68
N GLU A 196 3.08 0.88 20.74
CA GLU A 196 3.69 -0.06 21.70
C GLU A 196 5.08 -0.55 21.28
N ASN A 197 5.49 -0.35 20.02
CA ASN A 197 6.81 -0.78 19.57
C ASN A 197 7.88 0.21 20.07
N VAL A 198 9.08 -0.29 20.38
CA VAL A 198 10.21 0.56 20.78
C VAL A 198 10.71 1.35 19.57
N VAL A 199 10.76 2.67 19.68
CA VAL A 199 11.17 3.59 18.60
C VAL A 199 12.52 4.22 18.92
N GLU A 200 13.41 4.24 17.93
CA GLU A 200 14.67 5.00 17.98
C GLU A 200 14.41 6.49 17.74
N VAL A 201 14.75 7.33 18.72
CA VAL A 201 14.64 8.79 18.67
C VAL A 201 15.92 9.34 18.04
N LYS A 202 15.86 9.59 16.74
CA LYS A 202 16.92 10.28 16.00
C LYS A 202 17.07 11.72 16.52
N SER A 203 18.31 12.21 16.58
CA SER A 203 18.60 13.56 17.07
C SER A 203 17.92 14.62 16.20
N CYS A 204 17.10 15.46 16.82
CA CYS A 204 16.31 16.49 16.14
C CYS A 204 16.47 17.85 16.85
N SER A 205 16.24 18.97 16.16
CA SER A 205 16.90 20.25 16.50
C SER A 205 16.09 21.26 17.33
N THR A 206 14.79 21.05 17.54
CA THR A 206 13.86 22.00 18.20
C THR A 206 13.06 21.33 19.33
N PRO A 207 12.63 22.04 20.40
CA PRO A 207 11.72 21.47 21.40
C PRO A 207 10.51 20.76 20.77
N GLY A 208 10.20 19.53 21.20
CA GLY A 208 9.09 18.73 20.65
C GLY A 208 9.24 18.34 19.17
N CYS A 209 10.45 18.29 18.62
CA CYS A 209 10.69 17.88 17.23
C CYS A 209 10.35 16.42 16.92
N PHE A 210 10.56 15.52 17.90
CA PHE A 210 10.01 14.18 17.83
C PHE A 210 8.62 14.21 18.45
N LYS A 211 7.61 13.75 17.73
CA LYS A 211 6.22 13.71 18.18
C LYS A 211 5.60 12.35 17.88
N ARG A 212 4.97 11.73 18.87
CA ARG A 212 4.26 10.45 18.75
C ARG A 212 2.85 10.59 19.33
N THR A 213 1.85 10.59 18.46
CA THR A 213 0.43 10.53 18.86
C THR A 213 0.01 9.07 19.07
N VAL A 214 -0.84 8.81 20.06
CA VAL A 214 -1.22 7.47 20.54
C VAL A 214 -2.69 7.19 20.27
N ASN A 215 -3.01 6.21 19.41
CA ASN A 215 -4.38 5.90 19.02
C ASN A 215 -4.85 4.54 19.57
N TYR A 216 -5.87 4.58 20.43
CA TYR A 216 -6.53 3.41 21.00
C TYR A 216 -7.61 2.88 20.05
N ARG A 217 -7.20 2.27 18.94
CA ARG A 217 -8.08 1.96 17.79
C ARG A 217 -9.31 1.11 18.14
N ASN A 218 -9.22 0.27 19.17
CA ASN A 218 -10.31 -0.62 19.59
C ASN A 218 -11.22 -0.04 20.69
N ALA A 219 -10.98 1.19 21.18
CA ALA A 219 -11.70 1.76 22.31
C ALA A 219 -11.91 3.28 22.17
N THR A 220 -13.14 3.76 22.37
CA THR A 220 -13.43 5.20 22.38
C THR A 220 -12.82 5.86 23.61
N MET A 221 -12.48 7.16 23.51
CA MET A 221 -11.98 7.89 24.67
C MET A 221 -12.98 7.92 25.84
N LYS A 222 -14.30 7.84 25.57
CA LYS A 222 -15.32 7.71 26.62
C LYS A 222 -15.21 6.38 27.37
N GLN A 223 -15.10 5.26 26.65
CA GLN A 223 -14.91 3.93 27.25
C GLN A 223 -13.63 3.89 28.12
N LEU A 224 -12.54 4.54 27.68
CA LEU A 224 -11.28 4.62 28.44
C LEU A 224 -11.40 5.51 29.68
N ILE A 225 -12.10 6.63 29.60
CA ILE A 225 -12.43 7.48 30.76
C ILE A 225 -13.34 6.73 31.74
N ALA A 226 -14.31 5.96 31.25
CA ALA A 226 -15.18 5.12 32.07
C ALA A 226 -14.39 4.00 32.78
N LEU A 227 -13.53 3.26 32.04
CA LEU A 227 -12.67 2.21 32.57
C LEU A 227 -11.72 2.75 33.66
N THR A 228 -11.04 3.88 33.41
CA THR A 228 -10.13 4.49 34.39
C THR A 228 -10.86 5.00 35.65
N ARG A 229 -12.13 5.39 35.52
CA ARG A 229 -13.00 5.79 36.65
C ARG A 229 -13.41 4.61 37.53
N ILE A 230 -13.88 3.51 36.93
CA ILE A 230 -14.37 2.33 37.68
C ILE A 230 -13.24 1.51 38.31
N SER A 231 -12.07 1.49 37.67
CA SER A 231 -10.89 0.76 38.15
C SER A 231 -10.35 1.30 39.48
N ALA A 232 -9.66 0.45 40.24
CA ALA A 232 -8.98 0.81 41.49
C ALA A 232 -7.73 1.64 41.19
N THR A 233 -6.86 1.07 40.34
CA THR A 233 -5.64 1.67 39.82
C THR A 233 -5.62 1.54 38.30
N CYS A 234 -5.00 2.50 37.64
CA CYS A 234 -4.56 2.33 36.27
C CYS A 234 -3.14 2.87 36.16
N GLN A 235 -2.35 2.27 35.28
CA GLN A 235 -1.00 2.68 34.99
C GLN A 235 -0.73 2.50 33.49
N GLN A 236 0.15 3.34 32.97
CA GLN A 236 0.67 3.19 31.62
C GLN A 236 2.19 3.29 31.67
N GLN A 237 2.86 2.31 31.05
CA GLN A 237 4.32 2.25 31.08
C GLN A 237 4.89 3.28 30.10
N PHE A 238 6.00 3.88 30.50
CA PHE A 238 6.79 4.80 29.71
C PHE A 238 8.27 4.46 29.90
N VAL A 239 8.94 4.14 28.81
CA VAL A 239 10.38 3.90 28.79
C VAL A 239 11.01 4.92 27.87
N TYR A 240 12.06 5.58 28.37
CA TYR A 240 12.90 6.47 27.59
C TYR A 240 14.36 6.22 28.03
N ASP A 241 15.05 5.43 27.22
CA ASP A 241 16.46 5.10 27.33
C ASP A 241 17.24 6.27 26.72
N SER A 242 17.67 7.21 27.56
CA SER A 242 18.28 8.47 27.14
C SER A 242 19.81 8.40 27.07
N CYS A 243 20.38 9.03 26.05
CA CYS A 243 21.83 9.23 25.96
C CYS A 243 22.38 10.20 27.03
N THR A 244 21.53 10.96 27.73
CA THR A 244 21.92 11.83 28.87
C THR A 244 20.88 11.77 30.00
N GLU A 245 21.31 11.88 31.26
CA GLU A 245 20.44 11.67 32.44
C GLU A 245 19.29 12.70 32.63
N GLU A 246 19.14 13.69 31.73
CA GLU A 246 18.22 14.82 31.88
C GLU A 246 17.37 15.14 30.63
N SER A 247 17.49 14.38 29.52
CA SER A 247 16.90 14.77 28.22
C SER A 247 15.41 15.16 28.27
N LEU A 248 14.64 14.50 29.14
CA LEU A 248 13.21 14.74 29.33
C LEU A 248 12.88 15.91 30.26
N THR A 249 13.62 16.08 31.36
CA THR A 249 13.30 17.05 32.43
C THR A 249 13.99 18.41 32.23
N ARG A 250 14.97 18.49 31.33
CA ARG A 250 15.73 19.70 31.04
C ARG A 250 14.83 20.82 30.47
N LYS A 251 15.07 22.04 30.93
CA LYS A 251 14.47 23.26 30.36
C LYS A 251 15.57 24.09 29.70
N ARG A 252 15.34 24.58 28.49
CA ARG A 252 16.28 25.43 27.75
C ARG A 252 16.09 26.88 28.15
N THR A 253 17.13 27.45 28.77
CA THR A 253 17.16 28.86 29.18
C THR A 253 17.56 29.76 28.00
N TYR A 254 16.70 30.73 27.70
CA TYR A 254 16.93 31.82 26.75
C TYR A 254 16.78 33.16 27.50
N GLY A 255 17.89 33.69 28.01
CA GLY A 255 17.85 34.87 28.88
C GLY A 255 17.07 34.57 30.18
N PRO A 256 16.14 35.43 30.62
CA PRO A 256 15.34 35.18 31.83
C PRO A 256 14.23 34.13 31.65
N SER A 257 14.03 33.60 30.45
CA SER A 257 12.93 32.66 30.13
C SER A 257 13.44 31.23 30.00
N SER A 258 12.71 30.26 30.56
CA SER A 258 13.00 28.82 30.39
C SER A 258 11.87 28.14 29.60
N VAL A 259 12.24 27.36 28.58
CA VAL A 259 11.30 26.63 27.70
C VAL A 259 11.52 25.13 27.90
N ALA A 260 10.45 24.37 28.16
CA ALA A 260 10.54 22.90 28.26
C ALA A 260 10.93 22.30 26.91
N THR A 261 11.80 21.27 26.90
CA THR A 261 12.20 20.59 25.65
C THR A 261 11.34 19.38 25.32
N SER A 262 10.61 18.82 26.29
CA SER A 262 9.69 17.69 26.12
C SER A 262 8.41 17.86 26.93
N TRP A 263 7.36 17.14 26.55
CA TRP A 263 6.06 17.08 27.24
C TRP A 263 5.22 15.90 26.72
N TRP A 264 4.13 15.57 27.41
CA TRP A 264 3.09 14.67 26.92
C TRP A 264 1.71 15.32 26.97
N ARG A 265 0.72 14.71 26.32
CA ARG A 265 -0.70 15.07 26.47
C ARG A 265 -1.46 13.96 27.17
N ASN A 266 -2.29 14.40 28.10
CA ASN A 266 -3.28 13.54 28.76
C ASN A 266 -4.52 13.34 27.84
N ARG A 267 -5.47 12.53 28.30
CA ARG A 267 -6.74 12.28 27.59
C ARG A 267 -7.60 13.50 27.24
N ASP A 268 -7.41 14.61 27.96
CA ASP A 268 -8.13 15.88 27.77
C ASP A 268 -7.36 16.84 26.84
N GLY A 269 -6.23 16.39 26.28
CA GLY A 269 -5.31 17.21 25.47
C GLY A 269 -4.42 18.15 26.28
N ALA A 270 -4.50 18.12 27.61
CA ALA A 270 -3.72 18.99 28.49
C ALA A 270 -2.24 18.59 28.51
N LEU A 271 -1.37 19.58 28.34
CA LEU A 271 0.07 19.42 28.36
C LEU A 271 0.59 19.07 29.75
N ARG A 272 1.48 18.08 29.82
CA ARG A 272 2.18 17.64 31.02
C ARG A 272 3.69 17.63 30.81
N TYR A 273 4.41 18.12 31.80
CA TYR A 273 5.88 18.32 31.78
C TYR A 273 6.59 17.44 32.83
N ASP A 274 5.80 16.71 33.60
CA ASP A 274 6.15 15.74 34.61
C ASP A 274 6.18 14.35 33.98
N TRP A 275 7.34 13.99 33.43
CA TRP A 275 7.65 12.60 33.11
C TRP A 275 8.02 11.84 34.38
N PRO A 276 7.55 10.60 34.58
CA PRO A 276 8.09 9.76 35.62
C PRO A 276 9.50 9.32 35.19
N VAL A 277 10.54 9.86 35.81
CA VAL A 277 11.95 9.57 35.49
C VAL A 277 12.70 9.24 36.78
N LYS A 278 13.40 8.11 36.78
CA LYS A 278 14.50 7.79 37.70
C LYS A 278 15.74 7.44 36.88
N SER A 279 16.91 7.56 37.51
CA SER A 279 18.24 7.46 36.88
C SER A 279 18.46 6.17 36.07
N ILE A 280 19.28 6.29 35.01
CA ILE A 280 19.48 5.35 33.89
C ILE A 280 19.79 3.88 34.28
N ASN A 281 20.23 3.59 35.52
CA ASN A 281 20.68 2.27 35.95
C ASN A 281 19.60 1.37 36.58
N GLN A 282 18.31 1.53 36.25
CA GLN A 282 17.23 0.65 36.71
C GLN A 282 16.36 0.17 35.54
N SER A 283 16.30 -1.15 35.34
CA SER A 283 15.60 -1.81 34.23
C SER A 283 14.08 -1.94 34.43
N GLU A 284 13.49 -1.14 35.30
CA GLU A 284 12.04 -1.07 35.52
C GLU A 284 11.49 0.15 34.79
N GLY A 285 10.66 -0.06 33.77
CA GLY A 285 10.04 1.05 33.04
C GLY A 285 9.17 1.91 33.95
N ASN A 286 9.21 3.22 33.73
CA ASN A 286 8.50 4.18 34.58
C ASN A 286 6.98 4.12 34.30
N PHE A 287 6.14 4.42 35.29
CA PHE A 287 4.69 4.36 35.14
C PHE A 287 4.03 5.71 35.38
N ILE A 288 3.22 6.16 34.43
CA ILE A 288 2.22 7.21 34.66
C ILE A 288 1.04 6.54 35.35
N THR A 289 0.71 6.97 36.56
CA THR A 289 -0.30 6.31 37.43
C THR A 289 -1.47 7.21 37.82
N ASN A 290 -1.44 8.50 37.49
CA ASN A 290 -2.58 9.38 37.75
C ASN A 290 -3.74 9.05 36.80
N ARG A 291 -4.77 8.38 37.33
CA ARG A 291 -5.99 8.00 36.60
C ARG A 291 -6.78 9.17 36.02
N GLN A 292 -6.52 10.40 36.43
CA GLN A 292 -7.13 11.59 35.83
C GLN A 292 -6.47 11.99 34.51
N ASP A 293 -5.23 11.54 34.26
CA ASP A 293 -4.48 11.89 33.06
C ASP A 293 -4.40 10.74 32.05
N LEU A 294 -4.53 9.50 32.52
CA LEU A 294 -4.55 8.32 31.67
C LEU A 294 -5.86 8.19 30.87
N PRO A 295 -5.80 7.76 29.60
CA PRO A 295 -4.61 7.36 28.83
C PRO A 295 -3.72 8.53 28.35
N VAL A 296 -2.44 8.23 28.08
CA VAL A 296 -1.55 9.12 27.31
C VAL A 296 -2.03 9.19 25.85
N THR A 297 -2.09 10.39 25.27
CA THR A 297 -2.54 10.62 23.88
C THR A 297 -1.43 11.14 22.96
N GLU A 298 -0.38 11.75 23.51
CA GLU A 298 0.76 12.26 22.74
C GLU A 298 2.02 12.33 23.59
N ALA A 299 3.18 12.10 22.99
CA ALA A 299 4.51 12.31 23.57
C ALA A 299 5.38 13.13 22.60
N ASP A 300 5.97 14.22 23.10
CA ASP A 300 6.82 15.12 22.33
C ASP A 300 8.21 15.24 23.01
N PHE A 301 9.29 15.02 22.27
CA PHE A 301 10.67 15.17 22.74
C PHE A 301 11.48 16.14 21.88
N GLY A 302 12.45 16.78 22.51
CA GLY A 302 13.36 17.73 21.87
C GLY A 302 14.80 17.20 21.73
N PRO A 303 15.70 18.03 21.19
CA PRO A 303 17.14 17.75 21.08
C PRO A 303 17.79 17.24 22.36
N GLU A 304 18.52 16.14 22.22
CA GLU A 304 19.50 15.70 23.20
C GLU A 304 20.81 16.47 23.00
N TYR A 305 21.05 17.44 23.89
CA TYR A 305 22.23 18.30 23.81
C TYR A 305 23.41 17.70 24.59
N GLY A 306 24.56 17.60 23.92
CA GLY A 306 25.84 17.17 24.51
C GLY A 306 26.34 15.80 24.02
N VAL A 307 25.58 15.12 23.16
CA VAL A 307 25.93 13.78 22.66
C VAL A 307 26.71 13.87 21.35
N SER A 308 27.79 13.08 21.21
CA SER A 308 28.40 12.82 19.91
C SER A 308 27.50 11.89 19.09
N GLY A 309 27.58 11.97 17.75
CA GLY A 309 26.66 11.31 16.81
C GLY A 309 26.78 9.79 16.68
N LEU A 310 27.00 9.08 17.80
CA LEU A 310 27.10 7.62 17.92
C LEU A 310 26.10 7.04 18.92
N CYS A 311 25.25 7.85 19.56
CA CYS A 311 24.23 7.41 20.50
C CYS A 311 22.85 7.82 20.00
N SER A 312 21.89 6.91 20.12
CA SER A 312 20.49 7.08 19.80
C SER A 312 19.64 6.66 20.99
N SER A 313 18.72 7.54 21.39
CA SER A 313 17.81 7.27 22.50
C SER A 313 16.65 6.42 22.04
N ARG A 314 16.10 5.59 22.93
CA ARG A 314 14.99 4.67 22.59
C ARG A 314 13.78 4.94 23.47
N PHE A 315 12.59 4.89 22.89
CA PHE A 315 11.35 5.30 23.53
C PHE A 315 10.22 4.29 23.29
N HIS A 316 9.39 4.06 24.31
CA HIS A 316 8.24 3.17 24.26
C HIS A 316 7.13 3.66 25.21
N ILE A 317 5.87 3.55 24.76
CA ILE A 317 4.68 3.65 25.61
C ILE A 317 4.02 2.27 25.63
N GLY A 318 3.82 1.70 26.82
CA GLY A 318 3.14 0.42 26.98
C GLY A 318 1.63 0.57 27.07
N LYS A 319 0.92 -0.57 27.02
CA LYS A 319 -0.54 -0.67 27.19
C LYS A 319 -1.05 0.13 28.38
N LEU A 320 -2.27 0.67 28.28
CA LEU A 320 -3.01 1.13 29.46
C LEU A 320 -3.47 -0.11 30.25
N ILE A 321 -2.97 -0.27 31.47
CA ILE A 321 -3.29 -1.38 32.36
C ILE A 321 -4.16 -0.84 33.50
N CYS A 322 -5.38 -1.35 33.62
CA CYS A 322 -6.35 -0.97 34.65
C CYS A 322 -6.75 -2.19 35.49
N LEU A 323 -6.58 -2.12 36.81
CA LEU A 323 -7.02 -3.16 37.74
C LEU A 323 -8.41 -2.82 38.27
N GLY A 324 -9.37 -3.74 38.08
CA GLY A 324 -10.71 -3.61 38.65
C GLY A 324 -10.68 -3.53 40.18
N ARG A 325 -11.66 -2.88 40.79
CA ARG A 325 -11.83 -2.93 42.25
C ARG A 325 -12.26 -4.34 42.64
N SER A 326 -11.64 -4.91 43.66
CA SER A 326 -12.24 -6.05 44.36
C SER A 326 -13.61 -5.63 44.87
N GLN A 327 -14.64 -6.39 44.56
CA GLN A 327 -15.91 -6.24 45.28
C GLN A 327 -15.71 -6.81 46.69
N ASP A 328 -15.30 -5.96 47.61
CA ASP A 328 -15.66 -6.18 49.01
C ASP A 328 -17.19 -6.24 49.05
N HIS A 329 -17.74 -7.35 49.57
CA HIS A 329 -19.19 -7.57 49.64
C HIS A 329 -19.86 -6.59 50.61
N HIS A 330 -20.08 -5.35 50.17
CA HIS A 330 -20.98 -4.44 50.82
C HIS A 330 -22.36 -4.50 50.16
N ALA A 331 -23.29 -5.03 50.95
CA ALA A 331 -24.68 -5.24 50.57
C ALA A 331 -25.34 -3.98 50.03
N SER A 332 -26.27 -4.20 49.09
CA SER A 332 -27.21 -3.20 48.62
C SER A 332 -27.89 -2.48 49.80
N SER A 333 -27.75 -1.15 49.86
CA SER A 333 -28.67 -0.31 50.62
C SER A 333 -29.03 0.94 49.83
N SER A 334 -30.34 1.08 49.59
CA SER A 334 -31.00 2.20 48.93
C SER A 334 -30.82 3.56 49.62
N LYS A 335 -31.19 4.63 48.87
CA LYS A 335 -31.26 6.09 49.20
C LYS A 335 -30.03 6.87 48.71
N GLY A 336 -30.15 8.08 48.16
CA GLY A 336 -31.34 8.82 47.75
C GLY A 336 -31.18 10.34 47.88
N SER A 337 -31.22 11.06 46.74
CA SER A 337 -31.50 12.50 46.56
C SER A 337 -30.62 13.58 47.23
N HIS A 338 -30.56 14.75 46.56
CA HIS A 338 -29.86 16.01 46.94
C HIS A 338 -28.32 15.92 46.93
N GLY A 339 -27.54 16.93 46.54
CA GLY A 339 -27.86 18.30 46.10
C GLY A 339 -26.86 19.30 46.74
N GLY A 340 -26.19 20.15 45.95
CA GLY A 340 -25.31 21.20 46.48
C GLY A 340 -24.10 21.54 45.60
N GLU A 341 -23.95 22.83 45.28
CA GLU A 341 -22.76 23.44 44.66
C GLU A 341 -21.65 23.68 45.72
N HIS A 342 -20.38 23.82 45.30
CA HIS A 342 -19.62 25.05 45.62
C HIS A 342 -18.27 25.19 44.86
N VAL A 343 -17.85 26.45 44.74
CA VAL A 343 -16.70 26.97 43.98
C VAL A 343 -15.49 27.30 44.88
N THR A 344 -14.25 27.20 44.37
CA THR A 344 -13.05 28.08 44.56
C THR A 344 -11.81 27.37 43.97
N SER A 345 -10.88 27.92 43.17
CA SER A 345 -10.27 29.26 42.92
C SER A 345 -9.04 29.59 43.78
N HIS A 346 -7.83 29.63 43.20
CA HIS A 346 -6.69 30.43 43.67
C HIS A 346 -5.68 30.74 42.53
N ARG A 347 -4.67 31.59 42.79
CA ARG A 347 -4.23 32.58 41.78
C ARG A 347 -2.81 33.17 42.01
N ALA A 348 -1.84 32.75 41.19
CA ALA A 348 -0.66 33.48 40.64
C ALA A 348 0.31 34.36 41.51
N GLY A 349 1.60 34.39 41.10
CA GLY A 349 2.65 35.40 41.44
C GLY A 349 4.07 34.87 41.10
N SER A 350 4.86 35.42 40.16
CA SER A 350 5.75 36.63 40.19
C SER A 350 7.10 36.42 40.95
N LYS A 351 8.30 36.96 40.60
CA LYS A 351 8.82 37.85 39.51
C LYS A 351 10.38 37.97 39.56
N GLY A 352 11.05 38.31 38.44
CA GLY A 352 12.38 39.00 38.32
C GLY A 352 13.69 38.23 38.66
N GLU A 353 14.91 38.64 38.30
CA GLU A 353 15.48 39.59 37.28
C GLU A 353 17.00 39.24 37.04
N PRO A 354 17.72 39.81 36.04
CA PRO A 354 18.93 39.19 35.45
C PRO A 354 20.30 39.85 35.76
N MET A 355 21.40 39.21 35.30
CA MET A 355 22.76 39.82 35.21
C MET A 355 23.44 39.62 33.84
N THR A 356 24.35 40.56 33.52
CA THR A 356 25.05 40.77 32.24
C THR A 356 26.48 40.21 32.20
N SER A 357 26.97 39.79 31.02
CA SER A 357 28.41 39.88 30.65
C SER A 357 28.64 39.77 29.13
N THR A 358 29.86 40.04 28.66
CA THR A 358 30.16 40.61 27.34
C THR A 358 31.36 39.93 26.63
N ARG A 359 31.47 40.12 25.30
CA ARG A 359 32.63 39.79 24.40
C ARG A 359 32.85 38.28 24.13
N THR A 360 33.45 37.85 23.00
CA THR A 360 34.11 38.57 21.88
C THR A 360 33.91 37.81 20.55
N ARG A 361 34.04 38.49 19.41
CA ARG A 361 34.11 37.85 18.07
C ARG A 361 35.45 37.16 17.85
N ASN A 362 35.46 36.06 17.11
CA ASN A 362 36.52 35.79 16.13
C ASN A 362 35.93 35.15 14.87
N ARG A 363 36.60 35.36 13.73
CA ARG A 363 36.05 35.21 12.38
C ARG A 363 37.06 34.48 11.50
N GLU A 364 36.84 33.20 11.22
CA GLU A 364 37.66 32.45 10.26
C GLU A 364 36.87 31.81 9.12
N LYS A 365 37.61 31.54 8.05
CA LYS A 365 37.14 31.54 6.66
C LYS A 365 36.38 30.27 6.27
N TYR A 366 35.44 30.46 5.35
CA TYR A 366 34.86 29.40 4.52
C TYR A 366 35.95 28.49 3.92
N ARG A 367 35.72 27.18 3.99
CA ARG A 367 36.31 26.19 3.10
C ARG A 367 35.23 25.18 2.75
N THR A 368 34.86 25.11 1.47
CA THR A 368 33.86 24.18 0.94
C THR A 368 34.35 22.73 1.03
N PRO A 369 33.61 21.81 1.65
CA PRO A 369 33.84 20.37 1.48
C PRO A 369 33.23 19.91 0.15
N GLN A 370 34.00 19.15 -0.63
CA GLN A 370 33.50 18.51 -1.85
C GLN A 370 32.59 17.34 -1.50
N THR A 371 31.56 17.12 -2.29
CA THR A 371 30.63 15.99 -2.17
C THR A 371 31.33 14.68 -2.56
N GLY A 372 31.72 13.87 -1.57
CA GLY A 372 32.04 12.46 -1.77
C GLY A 372 30.75 11.63 -1.89
N PRO A 373 30.77 10.46 -2.57
CA PRO A 373 29.58 9.62 -2.68
C PRO A 373 29.19 9.05 -1.31
N VAL A 374 27.90 9.13 -0.98
CA VAL A 374 27.32 8.39 0.15
C VAL A 374 27.39 6.90 -0.20
N SER A 375 28.10 6.11 0.60
CA SER A 375 28.06 4.66 0.52
C SER A 375 26.69 4.19 1.00
N GLY A 376 25.92 3.56 0.12
CA GLY A 376 24.64 2.96 0.50
C GLY A 376 24.84 1.84 1.53
N ASP A 377 23.91 1.74 2.48
CA ASP A 377 23.88 0.66 3.45
C ASP A 377 23.69 -0.67 2.72
N TYR A 378 24.70 -1.53 2.81
CA TYR A 378 24.59 -2.91 2.35
C TYR A 378 23.61 -3.66 3.26
N VAL A 379 22.69 -4.41 2.66
CA VAL A 379 21.83 -5.39 3.34
C VAL A 379 22.68 -6.24 4.29
N ARG A 380 22.32 -6.28 5.57
CA ARG A 380 22.80 -7.33 6.48
C ARG A 380 22.21 -8.66 6.04
N GLN A 381 22.89 -9.35 5.12
CA GLN A 381 22.73 -10.79 4.99
C GLN A 381 23.00 -11.39 6.38
N PRO A 382 22.11 -12.22 6.94
CA PRO A 382 22.41 -12.89 8.21
C PRO A 382 23.64 -13.77 8.01
N SER A 383 24.60 -13.69 8.93
CA SER A 383 25.85 -14.45 8.88
C SER A 383 25.64 -15.97 8.98
N SER A 384 24.45 -16.38 9.40
CA SER A 384 23.96 -17.75 9.50
C SER A 384 22.43 -17.70 9.63
N GLY A 385 21.70 -18.60 8.98
CA GLY A 385 20.23 -18.58 9.03
C GLY A 385 19.61 -19.35 7.86
N CYS A 386 18.33 -19.07 7.62
CA CYS A 386 17.56 -19.64 6.53
C CYS A 386 17.60 -18.72 5.32
N VAL A 387 17.76 -19.33 4.15
CA VAL A 387 17.82 -18.67 2.85
C VAL A 387 16.89 -19.43 1.91
N PHE A 388 15.67 -18.97 1.75
CA PHE A 388 14.68 -19.61 0.88
C PHE A 388 14.64 -18.91 -0.47
N ASP A 389 15.23 -19.54 -1.49
CA ASP A 389 15.09 -19.10 -2.88
C ASP A 389 13.77 -19.63 -3.45
N LEU A 390 12.79 -18.73 -3.58
CA LEU A 390 11.46 -19.06 -4.10
C LEU A 390 11.49 -19.42 -5.60
N GLN A 391 12.58 -19.14 -6.32
CA GLN A 391 12.71 -19.52 -7.73
C GLN A 391 13.07 -21.00 -7.91
N SER A 392 13.75 -21.61 -6.93
CA SER A 392 14.28 -22.98 -7.00
C SER A 392 13.67 -23.94 -5.96
N SER A 393 13.11 -23.42 -4.86
CA SER A 393 12.61 -24.22 -3.73
C SER A 393 11.14 -23.99 -3.39
N SER A 394 10.40 -23.14 -4.11
CA SER A 394 9.01 -22.85 -3.76
C SER A 394 8.07 -24.05 -4.00
N PRO A 395 7.28 -24.47 -3.01
CA PRO A 395 6.35 -25.59 -3.16
C PRO A 395 5.11 -25.18 -3.98
N GLN A 396 4.32 -26.16 -4.42
CA GLN A 396 2.99 -25.88 -4.95
C GLN A 396 2.10 -25.29 -3.82
N TYR A 397 1.45 -24.17 -4.10
CA TYR A 397 0.71 -23.34 -3.14
C TYR A 397 1.57 -22.95 -1.92
N PRO A 398 2.47 -21.96 -2.08
CA PRO A 398 3.35 -21.53 -0.99
C PRO A 398 2.57 -21.02 0.23
N PRO A 399 3.06 -21.29 1.45
CA PRO A 399 2.47 -20.74 2.66
C PRO A 399 2.85 -19.26 2.80
N HIS A 400 2.09 -18.54 3.61
CA HIS A 400 2.56 -17.26 4.12
C HIS A 400 3.49 -17.52 5.32
N LEU A 401 4.70 -16.97 5.26
CA LEU A 401 5.58 -16.86 6.42
C LEU A 401 5.24 -15.55 7.13
N ILE A 402 4.92 -15.62 8.42
CA ILE A 402 4.35 -14.52 9.19
C ILE A 402 5.23 -14.25 10.41
N ASP A 403 5.63 -13.00 10.62
CA ASP A 403 6.47 -12.57 11.74
C ASP A 403 5.69 -12.43 13.07
N GLU A 404 6.36 -11.98 14.13
CA GLU A 404 5.75 -11.76 15.45
C GLU A 404 4.81 -10.54 15.52
N ASP A 405 4.92 -9.61 14.56
CA ASP A 405 4.07 -8.43 14.41
C ASP A 405 2.85 -8.71 13.48
N ASN A 406 2.63 -9.98 13.11
CA ASN A 406 1.60 -10.47 12.17
C ASN A 406 1.75 -9.96 10.71
N ASN A 407 2.94 -9.53 10.27
CA ASN A 407 3.20 -9.19 8.87
C ASN A 407 3.60 -10.44 8.07
N ILE A 408 3.20 -10.50 6.80
CA ILE A 408 3.70 -11.50 5.86
C ILE A 408 5.12 -11.11 5.44
N ILE A 409 6.09 -11.97 5.76
CA ILE A 409 7.50 -11.80 5.40
C ILE A 409 7.63 -11.91 3.88
N GLN A 410 7.94 -10.79 3.24
CA GLN A 410 8.07 -10.70 1.79
C GLN A 410 9.48 -11.09 1.33
N PRO A 411 9.64 -11.77 0.18
CA PRO A 411 10.94 -11.92 -0.45
C PRO A 411 11.51 -10.58 -0.92
N VAL A 412 12.80 -10.56 -1.17
CA VAL A 412 13.49 -9.47 -1.90
C VAL A 412 14.29 -10.03 -3.07
N LEU A 413 14.54 -9.22 -4.10
CA LEU A 413 15.18 -9.70 -5.32
C LEU A 413 16.71 -9.68 -5.20
N GLN A 414 17.34 -10.85 -5.24
CA GLN A 414 18.80 -10.97 -5.33
C GLN A 414 19.20 -11.45 -6.73
N GLY A 415 19.44 -10.48 -7.63
CA GLY A 415 19.81 -10.73 -9.02
C GLY A 415 18.64 -11.24 -9.86
N LYS A 416 18.37 -12.55 -9.80
CA LYS A 416 17.18 -13.19 -10.41
C LYS A 416 16.41 -14.10 -9.46
N SER A 417 16.94 -14.35 -8.26
CA SER A 417 16.30 -15.19 -7.25
C SER A 417 15.50 -14.32 -6.29
N ARG A 418 14.32 -14.80 -5.91
CA ARG A 418 13.42 -14.16 -4.94
C ARG A 418 13.74 -14.79 -3.59
N ILE A 419 14.39 -14.07 -2.68
CA ILE A 419 14.95 -14.64 -1.46
C ILE A 419 14.18 -14.17 -0.23
N ILE A 420 13.84 -15.12 0.65
CA ILE A 420 13.48 -14.83 2.06
C ILE A 420 14.67 -15.20 2.95
N TRP A 421 15.01 -14.31 3.88
CA TRP A 421 16.01 -14.56 4.93
C TRP A 421 15.35 -14.61 6.30
N LEU A 422 15.80 -15.54 7.15
CA LEU A 422 15.48 -15.59 8.57
C LEU A 422 16.78 -15.86 9.34
N ASN A 423 16.95 -15.28 10.52
CA ASN A 423 18.09 -15.56 11.41
C ASN A 423 17.94 -16.96 12.04
N VAL A 424 19.04 -17.58 12.49
CA VAL A 424 18.95 -18.83 13.27
C VAL A 424 18.12 -18.62 14.54
N ASP A 425 17.25 -19.59 14.84
CA ASP A 425 16.26 -19.59 15.93
C ASP A 425 15.19 -18.49 15.86
N GLU A 426 15.15 -17.68 14.79
CA GLU A 426 14.06 -16.75 14.51
C GLU A 426 12.73 -17.48 14.41
N GLN A 427 11.72 -16.99 15.14
CA GLN A 427 10.39 -17.57 15.19
C GLN A 427 9.55 -17.03 14.04
N VAL A 428 8.91 -17.92 13.30
CA VAL A 428 8.03 -17.61 12.19
C VAL A 428 6.78 -18.47 12.28
N THR A 429 5.64 -17.93 11.86
CA THR A 429 4.42 -18.71 11.72
C THR A 429 4.16 -19.02 10.25
N VAL A 430 4.04 -20.32 9.93
CA VAL A 430 3.74 -20.83 8.60
C VAL A 430 2.22 -21.02 8.48
N GLY A 431 1.59 -20.08 7.76
CA GLY A 431 0.15 -19.99 7.56
C GLY A 431 -0.30 -20.49 6.20
N CYS A 432 -1.25 -21.43 6.18
CA CYS A 432 -2.02 -21.82 5.00
C CYS A 432 -3.44 -21.26 5.12
N LEU A 433 -3.58 -19.96 4.84
CA LEU A 433 -4.74 -19.17 5.26
C LEU A 433 -5.95 -19.37 4.32
N GLY A 434 -7.15 -19.14 4.87
CA GLY A 434 -8.42 -19.26 4.15
C GLY A 434 -9.03 -20.66 4.16
N ILE A 435 -9.80 -20.99 3.12
CA ILE A 435 -10.59 -22.23 3.00
C ILE A 435 -10.10 -23.11 1.84
N ARG A 436 -10.43 -24.41 1.89
CA ARG A 436 -10.14 -25.36 0.81
C ARG A 436 -11.13 -25.24 -0.35
N HIS A 437 -10.64 -25.14 -1.58
CA HIS A 437 -11.50 -25.17 -2.77
C HIS A 437 -12.14 -26.54 -3.00
N ASP A 438 -11.42 -27.62 -2.71
CA ASP A 438 -11.91 -29.00 -2.84
C ASP A 438 -12.89 -29.40 -1.71
N LYS A 439 -12.87 -28.69 -0.58
CA LYS A 439 -13.75 -28.88 0.58
C LYS A 439 -14.13 -27.53 1.21
N PRO A 440 -15.13 -26.80 0.68
CA PRO A 440 -15.41 -25.42 1.10
C PRO A 440 -15.77 -25.19 2.57
N SER A 441 -16.09 -26.26 3.32
CA SER A 441 -16.33 -26.23 4.77
C SER A 441 -15.09 -26.48 5.63
N ALA A 442 -13.92 -26.72 5.03
CA ALA A 442 -12.67 -27.01 5.72
C ALA A 442 -11.66 -25.86 5.54
N THR A 443 -10.91 -25.58 6.60
CA THR A 443 -9.77 -24.66 6.57
C THR A 443 -8.69 -25.16 5.62
N ASN A 444 -7.99 -24.23 4.97
CA ASN A 444 -6.75 -24.54 4.28
C ASN A 444 -5.66 -24.92 5.31
N VAL A 445 -4.76 -25.82 4.93
CA VAL A 445 -3.80 -26.46 5.85
C VAL A 445 -2.46 -26.72 5.17
N LEU A 446 -1.40 -26.70 5.97
CA LEU A 446 -0.06 -27.14 5.59
C LEU A 446 -0.09 -28.67 5.41
N GLN A 447 0.34 -29.18 4.25
CA GLN A 447 0.21 -30.61 3.94
C GLN A 447 1.02 -31.49 4.90
N ALA A 448 2.17 -31.01 5.37
CA ALA A 448 3.08 -31.75 6.25
C ALA A 448 2.55 -31.97 7.68
N THR A 449 1.69 -31.09 8.18
CA THR A 449 1.21 -31.11 9.58
C THR A 449 -0.32 -31.27 9.71
N GLY A 450 -1.07 -30.99 8.64
CA GLY A 450 -2.53 -30.95 8.66
C GLY A 450 -3.13 -29.75 9.39
N MET A 451 -2.32 -28.76 9.79
CA MET A 451 -2.77 -27.56 10.52
C MET A 451 -2.72 -26.29 9.65
N GLN A 452 -3.65 -25.36 9.91
CA GLN A 452 -3.73 -24.07 9.21
C GLN A 452 -2.60 -23.11 9.60
N VAL A 453 -2.22 -23.11 10.88
CA VAL A 453 -1.25 -22.20 11.48
C VAL A 453 -0.22 -23.05 12.21
N ASN A 454 1.06 -22.88 11.87
CA ASN A 454 2.15 -23.71 12.36
C ASN A 454 3.30 -22.83 12.83
N ARG A 455 3.64 -22.87 14.13
CA ARG A 455 4.84 -22.19 14.61
C ARG A 455 6.08 -22.97 14.21
N ALA A 456 7.11 -22.26 13.77
CA ALA A 456 8.40 -22.84 13.46
C ALA A 456 9.54 -21.90 13.86
N SER A 457 10.72 -22.49 14.06
CA SER A 457 11.97 -21.74 14.21
C SER A 457 12.89 -22.02 13.04
N CYS A 458 13.52 -21.00 12.48
CA CYS A 458 14.60 -21.18 11.51
C CYS A 458 15.81 -21.93 12.12
N THR A 459 16.45 -22.82 11.36
CA THR A 459 17.69 -23.50 11.78
C THR A 459 18.91 -23.05 10.97
N ALA A 460 20.11 -23.38 11.48
CA ALA A 460 21.37 -23.17 10.76
C ALA A 460 21.51 -23.99 9.46
N ASN A 461 20.65 -24.99 9.23
CA ASN A 461 20.65 -25.81 8.01
C ASN A 461 19.77 -25.21 6.88
N SER A 462 19.23 -24.00 7.07
CA SER A 462 18.25 -23.39 6.17
C SER A 462 16.97 -24.22 6.00
N THR A 463 16.41 -24.65 7.13
CA THR A 463 15.16 -25.40 7.29
C THR A 463 14.30 -24.74 8.38
N LEU A 464 13.00 -25.04 8.38
CA LEU A 464 12.10 -24.67 9.47
C LEU A 464 11.85 -25.88 10.38
N ARG A 465 12.05 -25.70 11.68
CA ARG A 465 11.78 -26.70 12.73
C ARG A 465 10.42 -26.45 13.36
N PHE A 466 9.51 -27.42 13.21
CA PHE A 466 8.16 -27.50 13.76
C PHE A 466 8.16 -28.56 14.87
N ASP A 467 8.13 -28.16 16.13
CA ASP A 467 8.25 -29.06 17.30
C ASP A 467 9.44 -30.05 17.19
N GLN A 468 9.21 -31.28 16.71
CA GLN A 468 10.23 -32.33 16.51
C GLN A 468 10.56 -32.62 15.03
N ILE A 469 9.95 -31.92 14.08
CA ILE A 469 10.11 -32.14 12.64
C ILE A 469 10.87 -30.96 12.03
N GLU A 470 11.90 -31.23 11.22
CA GLU A 470 12.66 -30.20 10.51
C GLU A 470 12.45 -30.36 9.00
N LEU A 471 11.94 -29.31 8.33
CA LEU A 471 11.52 -29.36 6.92
C LEU A 471 12.20 -28.24 6.11
N PRO A 472 12.68 -28.51 4.88
CA PRO A 472 13.06 -27.47 3.93
C PRO A 472 11.82 -26.77 3.36
N TYR A 473 11.98 -25.54 2.87
CA TYR A 473 10.88 -24.73 2.33
C TYR A 473 10.07 -25.43 1.22
N SER A 474 10.73 -26.25 0.40
CA SER A 474 10.11 -27.05 -0.67
C SER A 474 9.13 -28.13 -0.20
N GLN A 475 9.07 -28.41 1.10
CA GLN A 475 8.10 -29.35 1.70
C GLN A 475 6.95 -28.64 2.43
N LEU A 476 6.89 -27.30 2.38
CA LEU A 476 5.91 -26.49 3.12
C LEU A 476 4.65 -26.15 2.31
N GLY A 477 4.29 -26.96 1.31
CA GLY A 477 3.12 -26.70 0.46
C GLY A 477 1.80 -26.73 1.22
N CYS A 478 0.92 -25.77 0.92
CA CYS A 478 -0.46 -25.75 1.40
C CYS A 478 -1.35 -26.70 0.57
N ALA A 479 -2.51 -27.07 1.11
CA ALA A 479 -3.51 -27.86 0.37
C ALA A 479 -4.11 -27.09 -0.82
N ASN A 480 -4.25 -25.77 -0.69
CA ASN A 480 -4.71 -24.83 -1.72
C ASN A 480 -3.94 -23.50 -1.58
N GLN A 481 -4.05 -22.62 -2.59
CA GLN A 481 -3.54 -21.25 -2.51
C GLN A 481 -4.17 -20.49 -1.32
N ASN A 482 -3.41 -19.62 -0.65
CA ASN A 482 -3.90 -18.81 0.47
C ASN A 482 -5.08 -17.94 0.03
N LYS A 483 -6.24 -18.10 0.67
CA LYS A 483 -7.49 -17.49 0.22
C LYS A 483 -7.92 -16.32 1.11
N GLU A 484 -8.00 -15.15 0.48
CA GLU A 484 -8.43 -13.89 1.09
C GLU A 484 -9.92 -13.90 1.46
N ILE A 485 -10.27 -13.08 2.45
CA ILE A 485 -11.65 -12.72 2.81
C ILE A 485 -11.88 -11.22 2.58
N LEU A 486 -13.16 -10.83 2.56
CA LEU A 486 -13.59 -9.43 2.52
C LEU A 486 -14.31 -9.12 3.83
N LYS A 487 -13.77 -8.19 4.62
CA LYS A 487 -14.32 -7.77 5.91
C LYS A 487 -14.81 -6.33 5.85
N GLU A 488 -16.10 -6.08 6.07
CA GLU A 488 -16.61 -4.71 6.27
C GLU A 488 -16.10 -4.18 7.62
N ASP A 489 -15.47 -3.00 7.62
CA ASP A 489 -14.78 -2.42 8.78
C ASP A 489 -15.02 -0.90 8.83
N GLY A 490 -16.29 -0.51 8.95
CA GLY A 490 -16.71 0.89 9.10
C GLY A 490 -17.19 1.58 7.81
N VAL A 491 -17.24 2.90 7.86
CA VAL A 491 -17.74 3.77 6.79
C VAL A 491 -16.64 4.71 6.28
N CYS A 492 -16.73 5.04 5.01
CA CYS A 492 -15.75 5.86 4.29
C CYS A 492 -16.48 6.86 3.36
N ALA A 493 -15.71 7.69 2.65
CA ALA A 493 -16.24 8.74 1.79
C ALA A 493 -17.34 9.59 2.44
N ASN A 494 -17.06 10.12 3.63
CA ASN A 494 -17.98 10.94 4.44
C ASN A 494 -19.32 10.24 4.76
N GLY A 495 -19.31 8.91 4.90
CA GLY A 495 -20.48 8.11 5.23
C GLY A 495 -21.27 7.60 4.02
N GLN A 496 -20.83 7.89 2.79
CA GLN A 496 -21.47 7.39 1.56
C GLN A 496 -21.01 5.98 1.19
N GLY A 497 -19.76 5.63 1.53
CA GLY A 497 -19.19 4.31 1.25
C GLY A 497 -19.05 3.45 2.49
N VAL A 498 -18.96 2.14 2.27
CA VAL A 498 -18.52 1.15 3.27
C VAL A 498 -17.05 0.86 3.05
N GLN A 499 -16.26 0.83 4.13
CA GLN A 499 -14.87 0.39 4.08
C GLN A 499 -14.84 -1.14 4.13
N ILE A 500 -14.18 -1.75 3.14
CA ILE A 500 -14.05 -3.19 2.99
C ILE A 500 -12.56 -3.51 2.97
N ARG A 501 -12.12 -4.38 3.86
CA ARG A 501 -10.72 -4.77 4.03
C ARG A 501 -10.52 -6.14 3.41
N ILE A 502 -9.53 -6.24 2.52
CA ILE A 502 -9.13 -7.47 1.84
C ILE A 502 -7.86 -7.96 2.53
N GLY A 503 -7.81 -9.25 2.84
CA GLY A 503 -6.73 -9.84 3.63
C GLY A 503 -7.10 -11.22 4.12
N TRP A 504 -6.43 -11.73 5.15
CA TRP A 504 -6.62 -13.10 5.64
C TRP A 504 -6.97 -13.14 7.12
N ASN A 505 -7.87 -14.06 7.49
CA ASN A 505 -8.04 -14.46 8.89
C ASN A 505 -6.81 -15.23 9.35
N PHE A 506 -6.29 -14.86 10.52
CA PHE A 506 -5.12 -15.47 11.16
C PHE A 506 -5.44 -15.73 12.63
N GLY A 507 -6.05 -16.88 12.92
CA GLY A 507 -6.59 -17.15 14.25
C GLY A 507 -7.73 -16.20 14.60
N SER A 508 -7.57 -15.42 15.68
CA SER A 508 -8.45 -14.31 16.06
C SER A 508 -8.19 -13.02 15.29
N ASP A 509 -7.01 -12.91 14.67
CA ASP A 509 -6.50 -11.69 14.09
C ASP A 509 -6.79 -11.64 12.59
N PHE A 510 -6.53 -10.47 11.99
CA PHE A 510 -6.73 -10.24 10.56
C PHE A 510 -5.48 -9.57 10.00
N ILE A 511 -4.87 -10.21 9.02
CA ILE A 511 -3.71 -9.68 8.28
C ILE A 511 -4.26 -8.91 7.07
N PRO A 512 -4.23 -7.56 7.07
CA PRO A 512 -4.73 -6.77 5.95
C PRO A 512 -3.75 -6.80 4.78
N LEU A 513 -4.29 -6.76 3.57
CA LEU A 513 -3.54 -6.61 2.32
C LEU A 513 -3.77 -5.22 1.70
N TYR A 514 -5.04 -4.88 1.50
CA TYR A 514 -5.47 -3.57 1.04
C TYR A 514 -6.92 -3.32 1.47
N ASP A 515 -7.29 -2.04 1.63
CA ASP A 515 -8.66 -1.63 1.92
C ASP A 515 -9.28 -0.95 0.70
N THR A 516 -10.61 -0.99 0.58
CA THR A 516 -11.38 -0.33 -0.48
C THR A 516 -12.64 0.33 0.06
N CYS A 517 -13.08 1.41 -0.58
CA CYS A 517 -14.21 2.23 -0.19
C CYS A 517 -15.30 2.20 -1.27
N HIS A 518 -16.44 1.55 -0.97
CA HIS A 518 -17.48 1.23 -1.95
C HIS A 518 -18.87 1.73 -1.55
N ASP A 519 -19.56 2.42 -2.46
CA ASP A 519 -20.98 2.76 -2.36
C ASP A 519 -21.84 1.61 -2.88
N LYS A 520 -22.54 0.91 -1.97
CA LYS A 520 -23.43 -0.23 -2.31
C LYS A 520 -24.69 0.17 -3.11
N ILE A 521 -25.03 1.46 -3.18
CA ILE A 521 -26.21 1.99 -3.87
C ILE A 521 -25.84 2.43 -5.29
N THR A 522 -24.86 3.34 -5.42
CA THR A 522 -24.42 3.82 -6.75
C THR A 522 -23.44 2.86 -7.43
N THR A 523 -22.93 1.86 -6.70
CA THR A 523 -21.87 0.93 -7.11
C THR A 523 -20.55 1.63 -7.49
N THR A 524 -20.33 2.81 -6.90
CA THR A 524 -19.10 3.61 -7.05
C THR A 524 -17.99 3.06 -6.16
N ASN A 525 -16.77 2.95 -6.70
CA ASN A 525 -15.56 2.68 -5.94
C ASN A 525 -14.80 3.99 -5.76
N TYR A 526 -14.84 4.56 -4.56
CA TYR A 526 -14.26 5.86 -4.25
C TYR A 526 -12.73 5.82 -4.26
N PHE A 527 -12.15 4.85 -3.56
CA PHE A 527 -10.72 4.57 -3.54
C PHE A 527 -10.39 3.19 -3.00
N SER A 528 -9.19 2.69 -3.32
CA SER A 528 -8.48 1.64 -2.57
C SER A 528 -7.21 2.22 -1.96
N THR A 529 -6.71 1.59 -0.89
CA THR A 529 -5.45 1.95 -0.23
C THR A 529 -4.62 0.72 0.09
N HIS A 530 -3.33 0.79 -0.21
CA HIS A 530 -2.35 -0.29 -0.02
C HIS A 530 -0.95 0.29 0.20
N THR A 531 0.01 -0.57 0.54
CA THR A 531 1.43 -0.21 0.64
C THR A 531 2.22 -0.86 -0.49
N ILE A 532 3.03 -0.08 -1.19
CA ILE A 532 4.10 -0.61 -2.06
C ILE A 532 5.34 -0.77 -1.19
N ILE A 533 5.81 -2.01 -1.02
CA ILE A 533 6.98 -2.33 -0.20
C ILE A 533 8.25 -2.22 -1.06
N GLY A 534 9.07 -1.20 -0.83
CA GLY A 534 10.13 -0.78 -1.75
C GLY A 534 11.14 -1.87 -2.07
N ARG A 535 11.72 -2.47 -1.02
CA ARG A 535 12.63 -3.64 -1.07
C ARG A 535 12.10 -4.91 -1.74
N SER A 536 10.77 -5.08 -1.85
CA SER A 536 10.15 -6.37 -2.18
C SER A 536 9.31 -6.36 -3.45
N VAL A 537 8.87 -5.20 -3.93
CA VAL A 537 7.93 -5.12 -5.06
C VAL A 537 8.56 -5.52 -6.41
N ASP A 538 9.89 -5.63 -6.51
CA ASP A 538 10.57 -6.24 -7.67
C ASP A 538 10.74 -7.77 -7.56
N ALA A 539 10.50 -8.34 -6.37
CA ALA A 539 10.51 -9.75 -6.08
C ALA A 539 9.12 -10.41 -6.24
N ASP A 540 8.22 -9.79 -7.01
CA ASP A 540 6.87 -10.28 -7.24
C ASP A 540 6.81 -11.52 -8.12
N ASP A 541 5.73 -12.31 -7.96
CA ASP A 541 5.56 -13.55 -8.69
C ASP A 541 5.14 -13.31 -10.15
N LYS A 542 6.11 -13.39 -11.06
CA LYS A 542 5.87 -13.30 -12.51
C LYS A 542 5.28 -14.57 -13.11
N SER A 543 5.18 -15.68 -12.35
CA SER A 543 4.70 -16.98 -12.84
C SER A 543 3.22 -17.23 -12.54
N ASN A 544 2.61 -16.42 -11.67
CA ASN A 544 1.21 -16.56 -11.31
C ASN A 544 0.27 -16.37 -12.51
N THR A 545 -0.78 -17.20 -12.59
CA THR A 545 -1.81 -17.10 -13.63
C THR A 545 -2.98 -16.28 -13.13
N ARG A 546 -3.06 -15.04 -13.62
CA ARG A 546 -4.07 -14.04 -13.24
C ARG A 546 -5.51 -14.61 -13.25
N PRO A 547 -6.26 -14.51 -12.14
CA PRO A 547 -7.58 -15.12 -12.02
C PRO A 547 -8.68 -14.31 -12.72
N SER A 548 -9.88 -14.88 -12.79
CA SER A 548 -11.07 -14.14 -13.20
C SER A 548 -11.54 -13.16 -12.12
N PHE A 549 -12.10 -12.04 -12.56
CA PHE A 549 -12.66 -11.00 -11.68
C PHE A 549 -13.90 -11.49 -10.92
N ARG A 550 -14.03 -11.01 -9.67
CA ARG A 550 -15.06 -11.45 -8.70
C ARG A 550 -15.90 -10.25 -8.24
N GLN A 551 -17.22 -10.38 -8.24
CA GLN A 551 -18.13 -9.31 -7.75
C GLN A 551 -18.55 -9.48 -6.28
N ALA A 552 -18.44 -10.70 -5.73
CA ALA A 552 -18.94 -11.03 -4.40
C ALA A 552 -20.38 -10.53 -4.17
N GLY A 553 -20.74 -10.11 -2.96
CA GLY A 553 -22.09 -9.65 -2.61
C GLY A 553 -22.42 -8.19 -2.94
N TYR A 554 -21.49 -7.44 -3.54
CA TYR A 554 -21.53 -5.96 -3.54
C TYR A 554 -22.20 -5.32 -4.77
N TYR A 555 -22.57 -6.13 -5.78
CA TYR A 555 -23.23 -5.65 -7.00
C TYR A 555 -24.60 -6.35 -7.20
N PRO A 556 -25.58 -6.13 -6.29
CA PRO A 556 -26.85 -6.84 -6.33
C PRO A 556 -27.65 -6.50 -7.58
N GLY A 557 -28.10 -7.54 -8.31
CA GLY A 557 -28.91 -7.37 -9.52
C GLY A 557 -28.15 -6.92 -10.77
N VAL A 558 -26.80 -6.88 -10.73
CA VAL A 558 -25.95 -6.51 -11.86
C VAL A 558 -24.95 -7.63 -12.15
N ASP A 559 -24.87 -8.06 -13.42
CA ASP A 559 -23.73 -8.85 -13.91
C ASP A 559 -22.62 -7.88 -14.34
N VAL A 560 -21.64 -7.71 -13.46
CA VAL A 560 -20.55 -6.75 -13.67
C VAL A 560 -19.63 -7.21 -14.81
N ASN A 561 -19.44 -8.52 -14.97
CA ASN A 561 -18.57 -9.08 -16.01
C ASN A 561 -19.19 -8.90 -17.40
N ALA A 562 -20.50 -9.15 -17.54
CA ALA A 562 -21.23 -8.86 -18.77
C ALA A 562 -21.25 -7.35 -19.09
N ALA A 563 -21.39 -6.48 -18.09
CA ALA A 563 -21.35 -5.02 -18.27
C ALA A 563 -20.01 -4.54 -18.89
N PHE A 564 -18.88 -5.14 -18.49
CA PHE A 564 -17.57 -4.88 -19.10
C PHE A 564 -17.40 -5.48 -20.51
N GLY A 565 -18.29 -6.36 -20.98
CA GLY A 565 -18.23 -6.89 -22.34
C GLY A 565 -18.46 -5.79 -23.39
N GLN A 566 -17.58 -5.67 -24.40
CA GLN A 566 -17.65 -4.59 -25.39
C GLN A 566 -19.00 -4.54 -26.17
N ALA A 567 -19.63 -5.69 -26.39
CA ALA A 567 -20.98 -5.77 -26.98
C ALA A 567 -22.07 -5.20 -26.05
N GLN A 568 -21.87 -5.24 -24.74
CA GLN A 568 -22.74 -4.55 -23.77
C GLN A 568 -22.41 -3.06 -23.72
N GLN A 569 -21.13 -2.68 -23.67
CA GLN A 569 -20.70 -1.28 -23.75
C GLN A 569 -21.28 -0.57 -24.99
N ASN A 570 -21.28 -1.22 -26.16
CA ASN A 570 -21.85 -0.65 -27.38
C ASN A 570 -23.35 -0.37 -27.23
N ARG A 571 -24.10 -1.30 -26.64
CA ARG A 571 -25.54 -1.13 -26.36
C ARG A 571 -25.79 -0.03 -25.32
N THR A 572 -25.01 0.02 -24.23
CA THR A 572 -25.11 1.06 -23.20
C THR A 572 -24.77 2.44 -23.77
N ILE A 573 -23.67 2.58 -24.51
CA ILE A 573 -23.27 3.86 -25.11
C ILE A 573 -24.29 4.30 -26.18
N ALA A 574 -24.73 3.41 -27.08
CA ALA A 574 -25.75 3.73 -28.09
C ALA A 574 -27.04 4.27 -27.47
N ARG A 575 -27.44 3.71 -26.31
CA ARG A 575 -28.56 4.20 -25.52
C ARG A 575 -28.29 5.58 -24.91
N VAL A 576 -27.13 5.78 -24.30
CA VAL A 576 -26.74 7.06 -23.66
C VAL A 576 -26.64 8.20 -24.68
N VAL A 577 -26.05 7.95 -25.86
CA VAL A 577 -25.83 8.96 -26.90
C VAL A 577 -26.98 9.04 -27.92
N GLY A 578 -27.98 8.15 -27.81
CA GLY A 578 -29.14 8.09 -28.71
C GLY A 578 -28.83 7.68 -30.16
N SER A 579 -27.69 7.01 -30.42
CA SER A 579 -27.28 6.58 -31.77
C SER A 579 -26.22 5.47 -31.75
N GLU A 580 -26.52 4.35 -32.41
CA GLU A 580 -25.57 3.25 -32.62
C GLU A 580 -24.35 3.67 -33.47
N VAL A 581 -24.57 4.50 -34.49
CA VAL A 581 -23.50 5.02 -35.38
C VAL A 581 -22.55 5.94 -34.61
N LEU A 582 -23.05 6.70 -33.62
CA LEU A 582 -22.21 7.53 -32.76
C LEU A 582 -21.49 6.69 -31.70
N ALA A 583 -22.14 5.68 -31.11
CA ALA A 583 -21.49 4.75 -30.19
C ALA A 583 -20.31 4.00 -30.84
N ALA A 584 -20.46 3.57 -32.09
CA ALA A 584 -19.40 2.94 -32.87
C ALA A 584 -18.24 3.90 -33.27
N LYS A 585 -18.36 5.21 -33.01
CA LYS A 585 -17.25 6.18 -33.10
C LYS A 585 -16.51 6.34 -31.78
N TYR A 586 -17.23 6.28 -30.65
CA TYR A 586 -16.64 6.28 -29.32
C TYR A 586 -15.90 4.97 -29.03
N LEU A 587 -16.53 3.83 -29.29
CA LEU A 587 -15.87 2.53 -29.20
C LEU A 587 -15.00 2.27 -30.44
N ASN A 588 -13.69 2.15 -30.24
CA ASN A 588 -12.74 1.89 -31.32
C ASN A 588 -11.61 0.96 -30.85
N GLN A 589 -11.78 -0.34 -31.13
CA GLN A 589 -10.81 -1.39 -30.77
C GLN A 589 -9.39 -1.09 -31.28
N ARG A 590 -9.24 -0.56 -32.50
CA ARG A 590 -7.91 -0.24 -33.09
C ARG A 590 -7.17 0.88 -32.35
N LYS A 591 -7.90 1.74 -31.64
CA LYS A 591 -7.35 2.81 -30.78
C LYS A 591 -7.31 2.43 -29.30
N ASN A 592 -7.67 1.20 -28.93
CA ASN A 592 -7.94 0.80 -27.54
C ASN A 592 -8.99 1.68 -26.83
N PHE A 593 -9.96 2.20 -27.59
CA PHE A 593 -11.09 2.93 -27.02
C PHE A 593 -12.21 1.95 -26.67
N PHE A 594 -12.11 1.35 -25.50
CA PHE A 594 -13.16 0.61 -24.80
C PHE A 594 -12.90 0.72 -23.30
N LEU A 595 -13.92 0.50 -22.48
CA LEU A 595 -13.77 0.53 -21.02
C LEU A 595 -13.22 -0.82 -20.53
N ALA A 596 -12.08 -0.76 -19.86
CA ALA A 596 -11.42 -1.87 -19.20
C ALA A 596 -11.63 -1.81 -17.68
N ARG A 597 -11.29 -2.93 -17.04
CA ARG A 597 -11.28 -3.10 -15.58
C ARG A 597 -9.97 -2.49 -15.04
N GLY A 598 -9.95 -1.16 -14.89
CA GLY A 598 -8.78 -0.44 -14.38
C GLY A 598 -8.68 -0.62 -12.87
N HIS A 599 -7.56 -1.17 -12.40
CA HIS A 599 -7.32 -1.41 -10.98
C HIS A 599 -7.11 -0.09 -10.21
N LEU A 600 -7.47 -0.11 -8.92
CA LEU A 600 -7.13 0.94 -7.96
C LEU A 600 -5.86 0.53 -7.19
N ALA A 601 -5.86 -0.63 -6.53
CA ALA A 601 -4.65 -1.31 -6.06
C ALA A 601 -4.25 -2.39 -7.08
N PRO A 602 -3.23 -2.16 -7.94
CA PRO A 602 -2.94 -3.03 -9.08
C PRO A 602 -2.18 -4.30 -8.68
N ASP A 603 -2.48 -5.40 -9.38
CA ASP A 603 -1.82 -6.71 -9.33
C ASP A 603 -0.28 -6.64 -9.20
N GLY A 604 0.38 -5.75 -9.94
CA GLY A 604 1.84 -5.61 -9.95
C GLY A 604 2.45 -4.88 -8.74
N ASP A 605 1.65 -4.40 -7.80
CA ASP A 605 2.12 -3.83 -6.53
C ASP A 605 2.19 -4.90 -5.41
N PHE A 606 1.80 -6.16 -5.71
CA PHE A 606 1.72 -7.27 -4.75
C PHE A 606 2.62 -8.45 -5.14
N ILE A 607 3.18 -9.11 -4.11
CA ILE A 607 4.40 -9.91 -4.26
C ILE A 607 4.12 -11.42 -4.43
N ASP A 608 3.29 -12.04 -3.59
CA ASP A 608 2.93 -13.46 -3.73
C ASP A 608 1.64 -13.66 -4.54
N ALA A 609 1.48 -14.85 -5.11
CA ALA A 609 0.33 -15.20 -5.94
C ALA A 609 -1.04 -15.02 -5.22
N GLY A 610 -1.11 -15.23 -3.90
CA GLY A 610 -2.35 -15.03 -3.13
C GLY A 610 -2.69 -13.55 -2.99
N SER A 611 -1.69 -12.72 -2.71
CA SER A 611 -1.84 -11.26 -2.68
C SER A 611 -2.22 -10.69 -4.06
N GLN A 612 -1.59 -11.16 -5.14
CA GLN A 612 -1.93 -10.76 -6.50
C GLN A 612 -3.36 -11.17 -6.87
N ASP A 613 -3.73 -12.43 -6.61
CA ASP A 613 -5.07 -12.95 -6.88
C ASP A 613 -6.17 -12.17 -6.16
N ALA A 614 -5.89 -11.72 -4.94
CA ALA A 614 -6.79 -10.92 -4.11
C ALA A 614 -7.15 -9.56 -4.73
N THR A 615 -6.35 -9.00 -5.65
CA THR A 615 -6.67 -7.71 -6.30
C THR A 615 -7.87 -7.76 -7.25
N TYR A 616 -8.25 -8.95 -7.73
CA TYR A 616 -9.24 -9.18 -8.80
C TYR A 616 -10.71 -9.10 -8.33
N TYR A 617 -11.03 -8.20 -7.41
CA TYR A 617 -12.41 -7.84 -7.09
C TYR A 617 -12.87 -6.60 -7.85
N TYR A 618 -14.12 -6.59 -8.32
CA TYR A 618 -14.69 -5.40 -8.95
C TYR A 618 -14.75 -4.18 -8.01
N LEU A 619 -14.79 -4.39 -6.69
CA LEU A 619 -14.61 -3.35 -5.67
C LEU A 619 -13.30 -2.55 -5.85
N ASN A 620 -12.24 -3.22 -6.28
CA ASN A 620 -10.92 -2.65 -6.49
C ASN A 620 -10.74 -2.11 -7.93
N MET A 621 -11.81 -2.00 -8.71
CA MET A 621 -11.79 -1.56 -10.11
C MET A 621 -12.62 -0.30 -10.33
N ALA A 622 -12.38 0.40 -11.43
CA ALA A 622 -13.41 1.24 -12.05
C ALA A 622 -13.33 1.16 -13.58
N PRO A 623 -14.37 1.61 -14.32
CA PRO A 623 -14.34 1.63 -15.79
C PRO A 623 -13.34 2.67 -16.33
N GLN A 624 -12.19 2.19 -16.81
CA GLN A 624 -11.13 3.03 -17.35
C GLN A 624 -11.03 2.84 -18.85
N TRP A 625 -10.89 3.90 -19.65
CA TRP A 625 -10.59 3.72 -21.08
C TRP A 625 -9.26 2.98 -21.25
N GLN A 626 -9.23 1.91 -22.06
CA GLN A 626 -8.04 1.07 -22.17
C GLN A 626 -6.82 1.83 -22.71
N SER A 627 -7.02 2.86 -23.53
CA SER A 627 -5.94 3.75 -23.98
C SER A 627 -5.34 4.59 -22.83
N PHE A 628 -6.10 4.87 -21.77
CA PHE A 628 -5.61 5.51 -20.53
C PHE A 628 -4.99 4.49 -19.58
N ASN A 629 -5.72 3.39 -19.29
CA ASN A 629 -5.28 2.28 -18.44
C ASN A 629 -3.89 1.75 -18.88
N GLY A 630 -3.79 1.25 -20.13
CA GLY A 630 -2.53 0.80 -20.71
C GLY A 630 -1.63 1.93 -21.26
N GLY A 631 -2.04 3.18 -21.07
CA GLY A 631 -1.32 4.38 -21.50
C GLY A 631 -0.64 5.05 -20.32
N ASN A 632 -0.97 6.32 -20.07
CA ASN A 632 -0.27 7.13 -19.09
C ASN A 632 -0.50 6.63 -17.64
N TRP A 633 -1.60 5.93 -17.37
CA TRP A 633 -1.86 5.35 -16.05
C TRP A 633 -0.87 4.24 -15.67
N ASN A 634 -0.65 3.26 -16.57
CA ASN A 634 0.36 2.22 -16.40
C ASN A 634 1.80 2.80 -16.29
N VAL A 635 2.08 3.92 -16.95
CA VAL A 635 3.36 4.64 -16.76
C VAL A 635 3.46 5.18 -15.34
N LEU A 636 2.42 5.83 -14.81
CA LEU A 636 2.39 6.29 -13.41
C LEU A 636 2.64 5.14 -12.43
N GLU A 637 1.90 4.04 -12.56
CA GLU A 637 2.04 2.88 -11.66
C GLU A 637 3.43 2.25 -11.73
N THR A 638 4.02 2.16 -12.93
CA THR A 638 5.39 1.66 -13.11
C THR A 638 6.44 2.62 -12.56
N THR A 639 6.26 3.94 -12.74
CA THR A 639 7.17 4.95 -12.18
C THR A 639 7.12 4.94 -10.65
N VAL A 640 5.95 4.86 -10.02
CA VAL A 640 5.82 4.84 -8.56
C VAL A 640 6.50 3.62 -7.95
N ARG A 641 6.29 2.42 -8.50
CA ARG A 641 7.05 1.22 -8.10
C ARG A 641 8.55 1.38 -8.29
N GLN A 642 9.00 1.92 -9.42
CA GLN A 642 10.43 2.12 -9.66
C GLN A 642 11.06 3.11 -8.66
N ILE A 643 10.33 4.12 -8.21
CA ILE A 643 10.81 5.03 -7.16
C ILE A 643 10.90 4.30 -5.82
N ALA A 644 9.89 3.51 -5.46
CA ALA A 644 9.89 2.69 -4.24
C ALA A 644 11.10 1.75 -4.19
N ILE A 645 11.38 1.04 -5.29
CA ILE A 645 12.56 0.16 -5.43
C ILE A 645 13.86 0.96 -5.34
N THR A 646 14.05 1.97 -6.20
CA THR A 646 15.33 2.70 -6.33
C THR A 646 15.71 3.46 -5.05
N ARG A 647 14.74 3.79 -4.20
CA ARG A 647 14.95 4.56 -2.96
C ARG A 647 14.74 3.75 -1.67
N ASP A 648 14.41 2.45 -1.76
CA ASP A 648 13.93 1.59 -0.66
C ASP A 648 12.88 2.29 0.23
N LEU A 649 11.75 2.69 -0.39
CA LEU A 649 10.66 3.38 0.28
C LEU A 649 9.39 2.52 0.34
N ASP A 650 8.82 2.40 1.53
CA ASP A 650 7.49 1.85 1.73
C ASP A 650 6.44 2.95 1.55
N LEU A 651 5.81 2.98 0.37
CA LEU A 651 4.89 4.04 -0.02
C LEU A 651 3.45 3.64 0.30
N THR A 652 2.76 4.44 1.12
CA THR A 652 1.30 4.33 1.26
C THR A 652 0.65 4.97 0.03
N VAL A 653 -0.08 4.17 -0.74
CA VAL A 653 -0.73 4.61 -1.97
C VAL A 653 -2.24 4.57 -1.79
N TYR A 654 -2.90 5.69 -2.06
CA TYR A 654 -4.35 5.76 -2.20
C TYR A 654 -4.69 5.99 -3.66
N THR A 655 -5.54 5.16 -4.25
CA THR A 655 -5.95 5.28 -5.64
C THR A 655 -7.46 5.32 -5.73
N GLY A 656 -8.03 6.36 -6.33
CA GLY A 656 -9.46 6.54 -6.36
C GLY A 656 -10.00 7.21 -7.61
N THR A 657 -11.31 7.42 -7.58
CA THR A 657 -12.08 8.00 -8.69
C THR A 657 -12.81 9.26 -8.25
N PHE A 658 -13.19 10.12 -9.20
CA PHE A 658 -14.04 11.28 -8.92
C PHE A 658 -14.83 11.77 -10.14
N GLY A 659 -16.06 12.23 -9.89
CA GLY A 659 -17.00 12.70 -10.91
C GLY A 659 -17.46 11.59 -11.87
N ILE A 660 -18.50 11.85 -12.66
CA ILE A 660 -18.97 10.94 -13.72
C ILE A 660 -18.58 11.57 -15.07
N MET A 661 -17.94 10.81 -15.95
CA MET A 661 -17.60 11.32 -17.28
C MET A 661 -18.86 11.52 -18.13
N THR A 662 -18.75 12.37 -19.14
CA THR A 662 -19.83 12.61 -20.10
C THR A 662 -19.38 12.32 -21.52
N LEU A 663 -20.34 11.94 -22.37
CA LEU A 663 -20.19 11.88 -23.83
C LEU A 663 -21.23 12.78 -24.48
N THR A 664 -20.90 13.33 -25.64
CA THR A 664 -21.83 14.11 -26.46
C THR A 664 -22.86 13.18 -27.12
N ASP A 665 -24.15 13.45 -26.95
CA ASP A 665 -25.21 12.74 -27.63
C ASP A 665 -25.42 13.22 -29.08
N ALA A 666 -26.29 12.52 -29.82
CA ALA A 666 -26.65 12.85 -31.19
C ALA A 666 -27.33 14.23 -31.36
N LYS A 667 -27.66 14.93 -30.27
CA LYS A 667 -28.23 16.29 -30.23
C LYS A 667 -27.20 17.34 -29.77
N GLY A 668 -25.94 16.95 -29.54
CA GLY A 668 -24.87 17.83 -29.09
C GLY A 668 -24.82 18.06 -27.56
N LYS A 669 -25.64 17.36 -26.77
CA LYS A 669 -25.70 17.53 -25.31
C LYS A 669 -24.80 16.51 -24.59
N GLN A 670 -24.12 16.95 -23.54
CA GLN A 670 -23.36 16.06 -22.66
C GLN A 670 -24.30 15.17 -21.83
N GLN A 671 -24.07 13.85 -21.85
CA GLN A 671 -24.81 12.84 -21.10
C GLN A 671 -23.86 12.03 -20.20
N PRO A 672 -24.22 11.77 -18.93
CA PRO A 672 -23.38 11.00 -18.01
C PRO A 672 -23.27 9.53 -18.45
N LEU A 673 -22.06 8.99 -18.37
CA LEU A 673 -21.77 7.62 -18.79
C LEU A 673 -21.73 6.65 -17.61
N TYR A 674 -22.46 5.56 -17.74
CA TYR A 674 -22.49 4.42 -16.84
C TYR A 674 -22.16 3.15 -17.64
N LEU A 675 -21.62 2.12 -17.00
CA LEU A 675 -21.31 0.87 -17.68
C LEU A 675 -22.59 0.07 -18.00
N THR A 676 -23.61 0.17 -17.14
CA THR A 676 -24.93 -0.43 -17.33
C THR A 676 -26.03 0.32 -16.57
N PHE A 677 -27.26 -0.17 -16.65
CA PHE A 677 -28.42 0.35 -15.93
C PHE A 677 -29.10 -0.78 -15.15
N ASP A 678 -29.66 -0.47 -13.99
CA ASP A 678 -30.47 -1.42 -13.21
C ASP A 678 -31.86 -1.65 -13.83
N LYS A 679 -32.63 -2.56 -13.24
CA LYS A 679 -34.02 -2.87 -13.64
C LYS A 679 -35.00 -1.68 -13.52
N ASN A 680 -34.67 -0.68 -12.71
CA ASN A 680 -35.46 0.53 -12.49
C ASN A 680 -35.00 1.68 -13.40
N ASN A 681 -34.03 1.42 -14.29
CA ASN A 681 -33.39 2.38 -15.18
C ASN A 681 -32.46 3.41 -14.50
N ASN A 682 -31.97 3.13 -13.29
CA ASN A 682 -30.90 3.90 -12.68
C ASN A 682 -29.57 3.56 -13.34
N GLY A 683 -28.71 4.56 -13.58
CA GLY A 683 -27.34 4.32 -14.03
C GLY A 683 -26.51 3.71 -12.90
N VAL A 684 -25.84 2.60 -13.17
CA VAL A 684 -25.01 1.89 -12.18
C VAL A 684 -23.64 1.57 -12.77
N ILE A 685 -22.64 1.49 -11.89
CA ILE A 685 -21.21 1.44 -12.22
C ILE A 685 -20.86 2.69 -13.06
N PRO A 686 -20.82 3.89 -12.45
CA PRO A 686 -20.48 5.11 -13.17
C PRO A 686 -19.08 5.00 -13.78
N VAL A 687 -18.94 5.53 -14.99
CA VAL A 687 -17.62 5.69 -15.61
C VAL A 687 -17.03 6.99 -15.07
N PRO A 688 -15.96 6.95 -14.27
CA PRO A 688 -15.49 8.13 -13.57
C PRO A 688 -14.89 9.15 -14.53
N LYS A 689 -15.02 10.46 -14.24
CA LYS A 689 -14.34 11.51 -15.03
C LYS A 689 -12.83 11.54 -14.73
N TYR A 690 -12.47 11.33 -13.47
CA TYR A 690 -11.09 11.36 -12.99
C TYR A 690 -10.71 10.06 -12.30
N TYR A 691 -9.46 9.66 -12.52
CA TYR A 691 -8.71 8.84 -11.57
C TYR A 691 -7.72 9.74 -10.83
N TRP A 692 -7.41 9.42 -9.59
CA TRP A 692 -6.38 10.09 -8.81
C TRP A 692 -5.57 9.06 -8.02
N LYS A 693 -4.28 9.32 -7.85
CA LYS A 693 -3.37 8.53 -7.01
C LYS A 693 -2.62 9.48 -6.10
N LEU A 694 -2.77 9.31 -4.79
CA LEU A 694 -1.97 9.99 -3.77
C LEU A 694 -0.84 9.04 -3.35
N ILE A 695 0.39 9.46 -3.61
CA ILE A 695 1.60 8.76 -3.21
C ILE A 695 2.11 9.46 -1.95
N HIS A 696 2.14 8.75 -0.82
CA HIS A 696 2.61 9.25 0.46
C HIS A 696 3.78 8.38 0.95
N ASP A 697 4.90 9.02 1.25
CA ASP A 697 6.03 8.42 1.96
C ASP A 697 5.91 8.78 3.45
N PRO A 698 5.50 7.84 4.33
CA PRO A 698 5.33 8.13 5.75
C PRO A 698 6.64 8.38 6.48
N ALA A 699 7.79 7.93 5.94
CA ALA A 699 9.08 8.04 6.60
C ALA A 699 9.70 9.45 6.43
N SER A 700 9.52 10.06 5.26
CA SER A 700 9.86 11.49 5.05
C SER A 700 8.71 12.46 5.35
N GLY A 701 7.48 11.95 5.48
CA GLY A 701 6.27 12.75 5.68
C GLY A 701 5.94 13.61 4.45
N THR A 702 6.22 13.11 3.24
CA THR A 702 5.97 13.81 1.98
C THR A 702 4.87 13.12 1.17
N ALA A 703 4.09 13.90 0.40
CA ALA A 703 3.07 13.35 -0.47
C ALA A 703 2.86 14.15 -1.76
N THR A 704 2.55 13.45 -2.84
CA THR A 704 2.20 14.02 -4.16
C THR A 704 0.94 13.33 -4.69
N ALA A 705 -0.03 14.11 -5.15
CA ALA A 705 -1.18 13.61 -5.87
C ALA A 705 -0.95 13.72 -7.38
N VAL A 706 -1.29 12.68 -8.14
CA VAL A 706 -1.36 12.70 -9.61
C VAL A 706 -2.77 12.34 -10.04
N LEU A 707 -3.37 13.15 -10.91
CA LEU A 707 -4.74 13.00 -11.39
C LEU A 707 -4.74 12.79 -12.91
N GLY A 708 -5.60 11.90 -13.39
CA GLY A 708 -5.77 11.62 -14.81
C GLY A 708 -7.22 11.69 -15.26
N ILE A 709 -7.43 12.31 -16.41
CA ILE A 709 -8.75 12.50 -17.02
C ILE A 709 -9.08 11.27 -17.87
N ASN A 710 -10.10 10.53 -17.45
CA ASN A 710 -10.57 9.29 -18.06
C ASN A 710 -11.48 9.59 -19.27
N ASN A 711 -10.98 10.35 -20.25
CA ASN A 711 -11.72 10.63 -21.48
C ASN A 711 -10.77 10.88 -22.68
N PRO A 712 -10.55 9.87 -23.54
CA PRO A 712 -9.70 10.00 -24.74
C PRO A 712 -10.40 10.73 -25.90
N HIS A 713 -11.62 11.23 -25.71
CA HIS A 713 -12.43 11.92 -26.72
C HIS A 713 -12.50 13.45 -26.53
N LEU A 714 -11.68 14.01 -25.64
CA LEU A 714 -11.58 15.47 -25.49
C LEU A 714 -10.77 16.07 -26.64
N ASP A 715 -11.32 17.09 -27.31
CA ASP A 715 -10.59 17.83 -28.36
C ASP A 715 -9.43 18.66 -27.77
N ARG A 716 -9.62 19.17 -26.55
CA ARG A 716 -8.65 19.94 -25.76
C ARG A 716 -9.01 19.88 -24.28
N ILE A 717 -8.04 20.16 -23.42
CA ILE A 717 -8.25 20.41 -22.00
C ILE A 717 -8.62 21.88 -21.80
N VAL A 718 -9.58 22.17 -20.92
CA VAL A 718 -9.92 23.54 -20.48
C VAL A 718 -9.61 23.73 -18.99
N PRO A 719 -9.50 24.96 -18.46
CA PRO A 719 -9.18 25.17 -17.05
C PRO A 719 -10.13 24.47 -16.07
N ALA A 720 -11.40 24.31 -16.42
CA ALA A 720 -12.40 23.59 -15.61
C ALA A 720 -12.20 22.06 -15.57
N ASP A 721 -11.27 21.50 -16.35
CA ASP A 721 -10.88 20.10 -16.25
C ASP A 721 -9.75 19.88 -15.22
N ILE A 722 -9.00 20.92 -14.86
CA ILE A 722 -7.90 20.87 -13.90
C ILE A 722 -8.45 21.16 -12.50
N LEU A 723 -8.48 20.14 -11.64
CA LEU A 723 -9.18 20.19 -10.36
C LEU A 723 -8.44 20.99 -9.26
N CYS A 724 -7.13 21.14 -9.40
CA CYS A 724 -6.25 21.77 -8.41
C CYS A 724 -5.00 22.35 -9.11
N PRO A 725 -4.26 23.29 -8.48
CA PRO A 725 -3.09 23.91 -9.10
C PRO A 725 -2.05 22.87 -9.54
N ASP A 726 -1.68 22.89 -10.82
CA ASP A 726 -0.74 21.89 -11.38
C ASP A 726 0.69 22.16 -10.91
N VAL A 727 1.27 21.17 -10.23
CA VAL A 727 2.63 21.19 -9.68
C VAL A 727 3.56 20.16 -10.33
N CYS A 728 3.18 19.50 -11.44
CA CYS A 728 4.03 18.48 -12.07
C CYS A 728 5.45 18.98 -12.41
N ASN A 729 5.60 20.25 -12.76
CA ASN A 729 6.89 20.87 -13.06
C ASN A 729 7.85 21.01 -11.86
N GLN A 730 7.34 20.81 -10.64
CA GLN A 730 8.14 20.84 -9.41
C GLN A 730 8.64 19.45 -9.01
N ILE A 731 8.19 18.37 -9.67
CA ILE A 731 8.36 16.98 -9.22
C ILE A 731 9.38 16.25 -10.13
N PRO A 732 10.65 16.05 -9.71
CA PRO A 732 11.72 15.55 -10.58
C PRO A 732 11.51 14.16 -11.18
N TRP A 733 10.80 13.27 -10.48
CA TRP A 733 10.51 11.91 -10.98
C TRP A 733 9.42 11.88 -12.06
N ILE A 734 8.76 13.00 -12.34
CA ILE A 734 7.81 13.18 -13.44
C ILE A 734 8.55 13.73 -14.66
N ASN A 735 9.27 12.85 -15.34
CA ASN A 735 10.13 13.17 -16.48
C ASN A 735 9.61 12.62 -17.83
N TRP A 736 8.30 12.37 -17.92
CA TRP A 736 7.65 11.68 -19.04
C TRP A 736 6.35 12.39 -19.47
N LYS A 737 5.80 11.98 -20.63
CA LYS A 737 4.69 12.70 -21.29
C LYS A 737 3.32 12.44 -20.65
N LEU A 738 2.96 13.28 -19.66
CA LEU A 738 1.65 13.28 -18.99
C LEU A 738 0.46 13.74 -19.86
N THR A 739 0.70 14.67 -20.79
CA THR A 739 -0.36 15.52 -21.38
C THR A 739 -0.99 14.95 -22.65
N ASP A 740 -0.78 13.66 -22.94
CA ASP A 740 -1.36 13.00 -24.12
C ASP A 740 -2.81 12.59 -23.86
N ILE A 741 -3.77 13.40 -24.32
CA ILE A 741 -5.22 13.16 -24.14
C ILE A 741 -5.62 11.75 -24.60
N SER A 742 -5.08 11.27 -25.72
CA SER A 742 -5.43 9.95 -26.26
C SER A 742 -5.03 8.80 -25.32
N LYS A 743 -4.02 9.03 -24.47
CA LYS A 743 -3.52 8.12 -23.44
C LYS A 743 -3.94 8.52 -22.01
N GLY A 744 -4.93 9.41 -21.90
CA GLY A 744 -5.35 10.04 -20.64
C GLY A 744 -4.43 11.20 -20.26
N TYR A 745 -4.95 12.42 -20.33
CA TYR A 745 -4.23 13.62 -19.89
C TYR A 745 -4.10 13.62 -18.36
N MET A 746 -2.93 13.97 -17.84
CA MET A 746 -2.67 14.01 -16.39
C MET A 746 -1.99 15.29 -15.92
N PHE A 747 -2.22 15.62 -14.65
CA PHE A 747 -1.70 16.78 -13.91
C PHE A 747 -1.45 16.40 -12.44
N CYS A 748 -0.75 17.22 -11.67
CA CYS A 748 -0.29 16.89 -10.33
C CYS A 748 -0.72 17.94 -9.32
N CYS A 749 -0.99 17.56 -8.08
CA CYS A 749 -1.39 18.47 -7.00
C CYS A 749 -0.68 18.11 -5.69
N THR A 750 -0.66 19.04 -4.74
CA THR A 750 -0.35 18.69 -3.34
C THR A 750 -1.48 17.83 -2.77
N ALA A 751 -1.19 17.09 -1.69
CA ALA A 751 -2.21 16.32 -0.98
C ALA A 751 -3.37 17.21 -0.45
N GLU A 752 -3.03 18.41 0.02
CA GLU A 752 -3.98 19.41 0.51
C GLU A 752 -4.93 19.92 -0.58
N GLU A 753 -4.42 20.20 -1.78
CA GLU A 753 -5.26 20.66 -2.90
C GLU A 753 -6.11 19.52 -3.48
N LEU A 754 -5.60 18.27 -3.46
CA LEU A 754 -6.41 17.08 -3.74
C LEU A 754 -7.59 16.97 -2.74
N ARG A 755 -7.33 17.11 -1.44
CA ARG A 755 -8.34 17.04 -0.37
C ARG A 755 -9.41 18.13 -0.50
N LYS A 756 -9.03 19.35 -0.92
CA LYS A 756 -9.97 20.44 -1.23
C LYS A 756 -10.84 20.14 -2.45
N ALA A 757 -10.25 19.60 -3.52
CA ALA A 757 -10.96 19.28 -4.75
C ALA A 757 -11.87 18.03 -4.63
N ILE A 758 -11.46 17.05 -3.82
CA ILE A 758 -12.12 15.75 -3.65
C ILE A 758 -12.32 15.53 -2.14
N PRO A 759 -13.48 15.95 -1.56
CA PRO A 759 -13.71 15.95 -0.12
C PRO A 759 -13.76 14.58 0.58
N PHE A 760 -13.50 13.48 -0.13
CA PHE A 760 -13.33 12.13 0.42
C PHE A 760 -11.92 11.56 0.20
N ALA A 761 -11.03 12.26 -0.49
CA ALA A 761 -9.61 11.89 -0.55
C ALA A 761 -8.99 11.98 0.86
N PRO A 762 -7.89 11.25 1.15
CA PRO A 762 -7.25 11.24 2.47
C PRO A 762 -6.86 12.64 2.96
N ASP A 763 -7.01 12.87 4.27
CA ASP A 763 -6.63 14.13 4.90
C ASP A 763 -5.13 14.10 5.27
N VAL A 764 -4.28 14.23 4.24
CA VAL A 764 -2.82 14.21 4.37
C VAL A 764 -2.29 15.63 4.16
N VAL A 765 -1.64 16.18 5.19
CA VAL A 765 -0.96 17.48 5.15
C VAL A 765 0.54 17.21 5.09
N ALA A 766 1.13 17.37 3.91
CA ALA A 766 2.50 16.97 3.63
C ALA A 766 3.13 17.81 2.51
N PRO A 767 4.43 18.19 2.61
CA PRO A 767 5.19 18.72 1.47
C PRO A 767 5.26 17.74 0.30
N LEU A 768 5.56 18.24 -0.90
CA LEU A 768 5.65 17.42 -2.11
C LEU A 768 6.66 16.27 -1.98
N PHE A 769 6.29 15.11 -2.51
CA PHE A 769 7.19 13.98 -2.73
C PHE A 769 7.99 14.22 -4.02
N LEU A 770 9.29 14.50 -3.88
CA LEU A 770 10.23 14.93 -4.94
C LEU A 770 11.26 13.85 -5.30
#